data_AF-A0A421JLP7-F1
#
_entry.id   AF-A0A421JLP7-F1
#
_cell.length_a   1.000
_cell.length_b   1.000
_cell.length_c   1.000
_cell.angle_alpha   90.00
_cell.angle_beta   90.00
_cell.angle_gamma   90.00
#
_symmetry.space_group_name_H-M   'P 1'
#
loop_
_entity.id
_entity.type
_entity.pdbx_description
1 polymer ?
#
loop_
_entity_poly.entity_id
_entity_poly.type
_entity_poly.pdbx_seq_one_letter_code
_entity_poly.pdbx_strand_id
1 'polypeptide(L)'
;MTDSEQNQPVSVANEKQEIFRFNGSIISYLHTVFAYSAFIIAVGVGCYLHYYKIVQNASYGYPDEWFPSVSATIGDRYPERSIFQILIALTAGPRFLLLLFNFVCLFKQNSYLPYIGLASGTLRTFMAGGWMYITSTDDHDAHDVFMISYMVLTIPWTVSITLLSERKSFQRKARFYSATAFFLTIIPLIYWFIQHKVHIVAGAYSIYAYFEWGLIFLDILFDAWSAIDFAKVDIVLRGSGIELMPLQQKKKPIEKSSSQKRSIGEVFTNVELLANLGNSFVFWSVSTSLFLCVWYFPLWHMGISGYEAAVVCYFISPLLLIFPHVRGFLAKYTYVTRVLTVLLGIGAYKVSDPAQRLLVITGGTSFGVISLIVELGNLTNHPKKLHSYILTILLGLLATSISKYCNFSNNPIWAIMHKENGGYNNIGIFLGLLAGFFSPTSFKTESSEKKAVIVPRTGGSVFLAGLGFGGYFFAIQSYLSDSGTLALWSWEGFPINGPTPITGAPLQFATIMVALILISKNHPNVFSGLGYNLVIGGGSALVLYLFSGWIGYIGSLVYSFYLISIGPIIWQNIVGYNLAGAFFLGFFVDILLSLGSVWIVAYAFVPGGPLLRERTDIILFSSFISILAGVFNFNLRKGSILKTTFVNDRTLKQTITILTVLTAIILSAFIKRYPTTNPIPYNSDAKSFNAGIWCVHFGLDNDMWSSETRMRDLIHDAEIDIIGLLESDTQRLIGGNRDFTQKIAEELGMYVDYGPGPNKHTWGAALLSKFPIVESKHHLLPSPVGELAPAIFATLDIYGELVDVIVFHSGQEEDVEDRRLQTQGVSELMGNSTRPLVLLSYLVTEPLKGNYNTYVSEKTRMYDIDNTDWDRWCEYILFRGVKKVAYARISRSTITDTELQVAKFKLMSNQEKHDKDLQFYYGNNYINEDQIEPNLRMPSMFRGDGVRGHRYHVFDEPRYFAQHKSQLKREEKPKEEHKEKEREREPEPEPERERNNS
;
A
#
# COMPACT_ATOMS: atom_id res chain seq x y z
N MET A 1 -13.84 -86.10 -6.39
CA MET A 1 -14.50 -85.63 -5.16
C MET A 1 -14.05 -84.18 -4.98
N THR A 2 -14.67 -83.18 -5.62
CA THR A 2 -15.93 -82.47 -5.24
C THR A 2 -15.91 -82.13 -3.74
N ASP A 3 -15.96 -80.87 -3.26
CA ASP A 3 -16.58 -79.66 -3.80
C ASP A 3 -15.94 -78.36 -3.30
N SER A 4 -16.27 -77.31 -4.05
CA SER A 4 -16.10 -75.87 -3.87
C SER A 4 -16.34 -75.31 -2.46
N GLU A 5 -15.54 -74.31 -2.06
CA GLU A 5 -16.06 -73.16 -1.33
C GLU A 5 -15.28 -71.87 -1.63
N GLN A 6 -16.04 -70.79 -1.67
CA GLN A 6 -15.85 -69.59 -2.47
C GLN A 6 -14.85 -68.58 -1.88
N ASN A 7 -14.07 -67.97 -2.78
CA ASN A 7 -13.47 -66.65 -2.59
C ASN A 7 -14.54 -65.61 -2.22
N GLN A 8 -14.52 -65.10 -0.99
CA GLN A 8 -15.05 -63.77 -0.67
C GLN A 8 -13.87 -62.80 -0.50
N PRO A 9 -13.80 -61.70 -1.26
CA PRO A 9 -12.81 -60.67 -1.01
C PRO A 9 -13.19 -59.93 0.27
N VAL A 10 -12.27 -59.89 1.22
CA VAL A 10 -12.31 -58.97 2.36
C VAL A 10 -12.41 -57.56 1.78
N SER A 11 -13.60 -56.95 1.88
CA SER A 11 -13.79 -55.56 1.53
C SER A 11 -12.95 -54.73 2.49
N VAL A 12 -11.82 -54.20 2.00
CA VAL A 12 -11.10 -53.11 2.63
C VAL A 12 -12.08 -51.95 2.70
N ALA A 13 -12.72 -51.78 3.86
CA ALA A 13 -13.51 -50.60 4.14
C ALA A 13 -12.53 -49.43 4.15
N ASN A 14 -12.53 -48.67 3.04
CA ASN A 14 -11.90 -47.36 2.95
C ASN A 14 -12.18 -46.59 4.24
N GLU A 15 -11.16 -46.33 5.06
CA GLU A 15 -11.24 -45.35 6.14
C GLU A 15 -11.44 -43.98 5.49
N LYS A 16 -12.71 -43.60 5.35
CA LYS A 16 -13.12 -42.35 4.70
C LYS A 16 -12.68 -41.17 5.57
N GLN A 17 -11.86 -40.31 4.97
CA GLN A 17 -11.24 -39.16 5.63
C GLN A 17 -12.29 -38.20 6.20
N GLU A 18 -12.16 -37.87 7.49
CA GLU A 18 -12.89 -36.76 8.15
C GLU A 18 -12.39 -35.43 7.55
N ILE A 19 -13.28 -34.70 6.86
CA ILE A 19 -12.94 -33.42 6.23
C ILE A 19 -13.04 -32.30 7.26
N PHE A 20 -14.11 -32.29 8.06
CA PHE A 20 -14.38 -31.23 9.01
C PHE A 20 -15.26 -31.72 10.17
N ARG A 21 -14.96 -31.30 11.40
CA ARG A 21 -15.75 -31.59 12.60
C ARG A 21 -15.96 -30.32 13.40
N PHE A 22 -17.21 -30.05 13.75
CA PHE A 22 -17.57 -28.92 14.59
C PHE A 22 -18.72 -29.28 15.52
N ASN A 23 -18.85 -28.54 16.61
CA ASN A 23 -19.88 -28.78 17.61
C ASN A 23 -21.21 -28.15 17.19
N GLY A 24 -22.32 -28.84 17.44
CA GLY A 24 -23.66 -28.39 17.07
C GLY A 24 -24.07 -27.04 17.69
N SER A 25 -23.47 -26.64 18.80
CA SER A 25 -23.73 -25.33 19.44
C SER A 25 -23.48 -24.14 18.52
N ILE A 26 -22.60 -24.27 17.53
CA ILE A 26 -22.31 -23.23 16.53
C ILE A 26 -23.58 -22.80 15.79
N ILE A 27 -24.52 -23.72 15.52
CA ILE A 27 -25.78 -23.40 14.83
C ILE A 27 -26.60 -22.39 15.65
N SER A 28 -26.70 -22.62 16.97
CA SER A 28 -27.42 -21.73 17.87
C SER A 28 -26.70 -20.38 18.02
N TYR A 29 -25.36 -20.37 18.06
CA TYR A 29 -24.61 -19.12 18.11
C TYR A 29 -24.73 -18.30 16.82
N LEU A 30 -24.66 -18.94 15.65
CA LEU A 30 -24.82 -18.25 14.36
C LEU A 30 -26.21 -17.62 14.23
N HIS A 31 -27.27 -18.35 14.59
CA HIS A 31 -28.63 -17.79 14.64
C HIS A 31 -28.70 -16.57 15.56
N THR A 32 -28.18 -16.70 16.78
CA THR A 32 -28.25 -15.66 17.81
C THR A 32 -27.47 -14.40 17.41
N VAL A 33 -26.26 -14.58 16.88
CA VAL A 33 -25.39 -13.47 16.45
C VAL A 33 -26.01 -12.75 15.26
N PHE A 34 -26.42 -13.46 14.20
CA PHE A 34 -27.00 -12.80 13.03
C PHE A 34 -28.33 -12.11 13.35
N ALA A 35 -29.19 -12.73 14.16
CA ALA A 35 -30.45 -12.13 14.58
C ALA A 35 -30.22 -10.84 15.39
N TYR A 36 -29.39 -10.88 16.45
CA TYR A 36 -29.10 -9.66 17.22
C TYR A 36 -28.40 -8.59 16.39
N SER A 37 -27.44 -8.97 15.54
CA SER A 37 -26.76 -8.04 14.65
C SER A 37 -27.72 -7.36 13.67
N ALA A 38 -28.71 -8.08 13.12
CA ALA A 38 -29.71 -7.48 12.23
C ALA A 38 -30.42 -6.30 12.90
N PHE A 39 -30.91 -6.50 14.12
CA PHE A 39 -31.66 -5.52 14.89
C PHE A 39 -30.78 -4.37 15.42
N ILE A 40 -29.60 -4.69 15.99
CA ILE A 40 -28.69 -3.68 16.58
C ILE A 40 -28.06 -2.80 15.50
N ILE A 41 -27.66 -3.38 14.37
CA ILE A 41 -27.07 -2.59 13.28
C ILE A 41 -28.13 -1.73 12.62
N ALA A 42 -29.36 -2.24 12.43
CA ALA A 42 -30.45 -1.45 11.86
C ALA A 42 -30.77 -0.21 12.71
N VAL A 43 -30.90 -0.35 14.03
CA VAL A 43 -31.14 0.82 14.91
C VAL A 43 -29.93 1.74 14.97
N GLY A 44 -28.71 1.21 14.95
CA GLY A 44 -27.48 2.03 14.93
C GLY A 44 -27.37 2.88 13.66
N VAL A 45 -27.62 2.28 12.49
CA VAL A 45 -27.59 2.97 11.20
C VAL A 45 -28.77 3.93 11.07
N GLY A 46 -29.98 3.52 11.46
CA GLY A 46 -31.17 4.37 11.45
C GLY A 46 -31.02 5.59 12.36
N CYS A 47 -30.50 5.42 13.58
CA CYS A 47 -30.21 6.55 14.47
C CYS A 47 -29.07 7.45 13.95
N TYR A 48 -28.15 6.93 13.14
CA TYR A 48 -27.09 7.76 12.56
C TYR A 48 -27.57 8.58 11.36
N LEU A 49 -28.39 7.99 10.49
CA LEU A 49 -28.78 8.59 9.21
C LEU A 49 -30.14 9.28 9.24
N HIS A 50 -31.11 8.70 9.97
CA HIS A 50 -32.52 9.05 9.88
C HIS A 50 -33.20 9.26 11.24
N TYR A 51 -32.44 9.57 12.30
CA TYR A 51 -32.93 9.68 13.69
C TYR A 51 -34.29 10.37 13.81
N TYR A 52 -34.38 11.66 13.43
CA TYR A 52 -35.59 12.46 13.53
C TYR A 52 -36.79 11.88 12.79
N LYS A 53 -36.54 11.10 11.73
CA LYS A 53 -37.60 10.48 10.92
C LYS A 53 -38.10 9.18 11.54
N ILE A 54 -37.22 8.37 12.12
CA ILE A 54 -37.60 7.07 12.69
C ILE A 54 -38.16 7.17 14.11
N VAL A 55 -37.91 8.27 14.82
CA VAL A 55 -38.55 8.55 16.14
C VAL A 55 -39.89 9.27 16.01
N GLN A 56 -40.28 9.69 14.80
CA GLN A 56 -41.51 10.41 14.57
C GLN A 56 -42.72 9.46 14.51
N ASN A 57 -43.80 9.82 15.20
CA ASN A 57 -45.10 9.17 15.08
C ASN A 57 -46.14 10.13 14.48
N ALA A 58 -47.41 9.71 14.41
CA ALA A 58 -48.47 10.49 13.77
C ALA A 58 -48.81 11.83 14.47
N SER A 59 -48.42 12.00 15.74
CA SER A 59 -48.78 13.17 16.56
C SER A 59 -47.57 13.91 17.14
N TYR A 60 -46.46 13.24 17.38
CA TYR A 60 -45.25 13.78 18.02
C TYR A 60 -43.98 13.32 17.30
N GLY A 61 -42.90 14.10 17.46
CA GLY A 61 -41.54 13.76 17.04
C GLY A 61 -40.55 14.24 18.09
N TYR A 62 -39.26 14.27 17.76
CA TYR A 62 -38.26 14.82 18.68
C TYR A 62 -38.56 16.29 19.03
N PRO A 63 -38.44 16.72 20.31
CA PRO A 63 -37.86 16.01 21.44
C PRO A 63 -38.83 15.16 22.28
N ASP A 64 -40.14 15.23 22.01
CA ASP A 64 -41.16 14.52 22.79
C ASP A 64 -41.03 13.00 22.62
N GLU A 65 -40.62 12.54 21.44
CA GLU A 65 -40.25 11.16 21.15
C GLU A 65 -38.75 11.06 20.85
N TRP A 66 -38.08 10.12 21.53
CA TRP A 66 -36.62 10.02 21.54
C TRP A 66 -36.09 8.63 21.17
N PHE A 67 -36.94 7.61 21.08
CA PHE A 67 -36.52 6.24 20.74
C PHE A 67 -37.46 5.59 19.70
N PRO A 68 -36.91 5.00 18.61
CA PRO A 68 -37.72 4.50 17.51
C PRO A 68 -38.29 3.11 17.79
N SER A 69 -39.50 2.84 17.29
CA SER A 69 -40.06 1.48 17.25
C SER A 69 -39.25 0.55 16.35
N VAL A 70 -39.40 -0.77 16.55
CA VAL A 70 -38.80 -1.80 15.70
C VAL A 70 -39.28 -1.63 14.26
N SER A 71 -40.60 -1.48 14.05
CA SER A 71 -41.19 -1.35 12.72
C SER A 71 -40.67 -0.14 11.94
N ALA A 72 -40.56 1.03 12.59
CA ALA A 72 -40.00 2.23 11.96
C ALA A 72 -38.51 2.05 11.59
N THR A 73 -37.77 1.37 12.46
CA THR A 73 -36.32 1.16 12.29
C THR A 73 -35.98 0.22 11.13
N ILE A 74 -36.79 -0.82 10.92
CA ILE A 74 -36.48 -1.87 9.93
C ILE A 74 -37.28 -1.71 8.62
N GLY A 75 -38.30 -0.86 8.61
CA GLY A 75 -39.27 -0.78 7.50
C GLY A 75 -39.20 0.49 6.65
N ASP A 76 -38.81 1.62 7.24
CA ASP A 76 -39.17 2.90 6.63
C ASP A 76 -38.16 3.40 5.59
N ARG A 77 -36.87 3.09 5.76
CA ARG A 77 -35.80 3.84 5.09
C ARG A 77 -34.62 2.97 4.66
N TYR A 78 -34.03 3.36 3.54
CA TYR A 78 -32.73 2.88 3.06
C TYR A 78 -31.61 3.75 3.64
N PRO A 79 -30.46 3.19 4.08
CA PRO A 79 -30.02 1.80 3.92
C PRO A 79 -30.32 0.84 5.08
N GLU A 80 -30.81 1.31 6.23
CA GLU A 80 -31.01 0.49 7.43
C GLU A 80 -31.94 -0.70 7.20
N ARG A 81 -33.03 -0.52 6.42
CA ARG A 81 -33.93 -1.60 6.00
C ARG A 81 -33.20 -2.68 5.20
N SER A 82 -32.40 -2.30 4.21
CA SER A 82 -31.68 -3.27 3.37
C SER A 82 -30.63 -4.04 4.16
N ILE A 83 -29.94 -3.37 5.08
CA ILE A 83 -28.96 -4.01 5.97
C ILE A 83 -29.66 -5.01 6.89
N PHE A 84 -30.79 -4.63 7.48
CA PHE A 84 -31.63 -5.54 8.28
C PHE A 84 -32.03 -6.78 7.49
N GLN A 85 -32.61 -6.60 6.29
CA GLN A 85 -33.09 -7.68 5.44
C GLN A 85 -31.99 -8.66 4.99
N ILE A 86 -30.77 -8.15 4.73
CA ILE A 86 -29.61 -8.99 4.40
C ILE A 86 -29.20 -9.85 5.60
N LEU A 87 -29.13 -9.26 6.80
CA LEU A 87 -28.75 -9.99 8.02
C LEU A 87 -29.82 -11.00 8.46
N ILE A 88 -31.10 -10.69 8.26
CA ILE A 88 -32.20 -11.64 8.44
C ILE A 88 -32.14 -12.78 7.41
N ALA A 89 -31.78 -12.50 6.14
CA ALA A 89 -31.57 -13.54 5.13
C ALA A 89 -30.47 -14.51 5.55
N LEU A 90 -29.36 -13.99 6.09
CA LEU A 90 -28.27 -14.81 6.64
C LEU A 90 -28.68 -15.59 7.89
N THR A 91 -29.64 -15.08 8.67
CA THR A 91 -30.20 -15.76 9.85
C THR A 91 -31.08 -16.95 9.47
N ALA A 92 -31.72 -16.94 8.29
CA ALA A 92 -32.65 -17.99 7.86
C ALA A 92 -32.02 -19.39 7.85
N GLY A 93 -30.80 -19.53 7.31
CA GLY A 93 -30.09 -20.83 7.29
C GLY A 93 -29.88 -21.43 8.69
N PRO A 94 -29.19 -20.72 9.61
CA PRO A 94 -29.07 -21.12 11.00
C PRO A 94 -30.41 -21.33 11.72
N ARG A 95 -31.45 -20.57 11.38
CA ARG A 95 -32.79 -20.72 11.96
C ARG A 95 -33.41 -22.08 11.65
N PHE A 96 -33.45 -22.49 10.39
CA PHE A 96 -34.00 -23.80 10.01
C PHE A 96 -33.17 -24.95 10.57
N LEU A 97 -31.84 -24.80 10.61
CA LEU A 97 -30.95 -25.76 11.26
C LEU A 97 -31.23 -25.84 12.78
N LEU A 98 -31.50 -24.73 13.45
CA LEU A 98 -31.87 -24.70 14.87
C LEU A 98 -33.17 -25.47 15.12
N LEU A 99 -34.19 -25.31 14.25
CA LEU A 99 -35.43 -26.09 14.36
C LEU A 99 -35.19 -27.59 14.20
N LEU A 100 -34.41 -27.98 13.18
CA LEU A 100 -34.07 -29.37 12.90
C LEU A 100 -33.27 -29.99 14.06
N PHE A 101 -32.27 -29.28 14.57
CA PHE A 101 -31.45 -29.79 15.68
C PHE A 101 -32.21 -29.82 17.00
N ASN A 102 -33.14 -28.89 17.24
CA ASN A 102 -34.06 -28.98 18.37
C ASN A 102 -34.96 -30.22 18.24
N PHE A 103 -35.47 -30.51 17.04
CA PHE A 103 -36.25 -31.74 16.82
C PHE A 103 -35.41 -32.99 17.10
N VAL A 104 -34.19 -33.08 16.54
CA VAL A 104 -33.30 -34.25 16.70
C VAL A 104 -32.83 -34.41 18.14
N CYS A 105 -32.34 -33.35 18.78
CA CYS A 105 -31.76 -33.42 20.13
C CYS A 105 -32.81 -33.62 21.23
N LEU A 106 -34.05 -33.15 21.00
CA LEU A 106 -35.13 -33.24 21.97
C LEU A 106 -36.18 -34.30 21.60
N PHE A 107 -35.90 -35.14 20.60
CA PHE A 107 -36.80 -36.19 20.14
C PHE A 107 -37.13 -37.19 21.25
N LYS A 108 -38.41 -37.53 21.39
CA LYS A 108 -38.89 -38.56 22.32
C LYS A 108 -39.90 -39.45 21.59
N GLN A 109 -39.59 -40.74 21.50
CA GLN A 109 -40.34 -41.71 20.69
C GLN A 109 -41.83 -41.84 21.06
N ASN A 110 -42.20 -41.57 22.32
CA ASN A 110 -43.58 -41.67 22.82
C ASN A 110 -44.22 -40.30 23.10
N SER A 111 -43.85 -39.24 22.36
CA SER A 111 -44.42 -37.90 22.53
C SER A 111 -44.67 -37.20 21.20
N TYR A 112 -45.84 -36.57 21.06
CA TYR A 112 -46.17 -35.72 19.92
C TYR A 112 -45.56 -34.30 20.02
N LEU A 113 -45.02 -33.92 21.19
CA LEU A 113 -44.48 -32.58 21.43
C LEU A 113 -43.32 -32.17 20.50
N PRO A 114 -42.38 -33.05 20.09
CA PRO A 114 -41.34 -32.68 19.12
C PRO A 114 -41.92 -32.31 17.76
N TYR A 115 -42.96 -33.01 17.31
CA TYR A 115 -43.65 -32.72 16.05
C TYR A 115 -44.44 -31.42 16.11
N ILE A 116 -45.14 -31.16 17.23
CA ILE A 116 -45.83 -29.89 17.47
C ILE A 116 -44.82 -28.74 17.53
N GLY A 117 -43.68 -28.93 18.21
CA GLY A 117 -42.59 -27.96 18.25
C GLY A 117 -42.01 -27.68 16.87
N LEU A 118 -41.70 -28.70 16.07
CA LEU A 118 -41.18 -28.52 14.72
C LEU A 118 -42.19 -27.81 13.80
N ALA A 119 -43.46 -28.22 13.83
CA ALA A 119 -44.51 -27.62 13.01
C ALA A 119 -44.77 -26.16 13.39
N SER A 120 -44.97 -25.88 14.69
CA SER A 120 -45.17 -24.51 15.18
C SER A 120 -43.94 -23.64 14.95
N GLY A 121 -42.72 -24.14 15.19
CA GLY A 121 -41.48 -23.39 14.95
C GLY A 121 -41.23 -23.08 13.47
N THR A 122 -41.59 -24.01 12.57
CA THR A 122 -41.48 -23.81 11.11
C THR A 122 -42.50 -22.77 10.63
N LEU A 123 -43.78 -22.94 10.98
CA LEU A 123 -44.83 -21.98 10.64
C LEU A 123 -44.50 -20.58 11.21
N ARG A 124 -44.07 -20.52 12.47
CA ARG A 124 -43.61 -19.28 13.13
C ARG A 124 -42.49 -18.63 12.34
N THR A 125 -41.51 -19.40 11.86
CA THR A 125 -40.38 -18.86 11.08
C THR A 125 -40.85 -18.26 9.76
N PHE A 126 -41.80 -18.88 9.06
CA PHE A 126 -42.39 -18.29 7.86
C PHE A 126 -43.19 -17.01 8.18
N MET A 127 -43.98 -17.01 9.25
CA MET A 127 -44.69 -15.80 9.68
C MET A 127 -43.72 -14.68 10.07
N ALA A 128 -42.57 -15.03 10.67
CA ALA A 128 -41.50 -14.07 10.99
C ALA A 128 -40.92 -13.42 9.73
N GLY A 129 -40.58 -14.25 8.73
CA GLY A 129 -40.13 -13.75 7.43
C GLY A 129 -41.17 -12.84 6.77
N GLY A 130 -42.46 -13.19 6.89
CA GLY A 130 -43.57 -12.39 6.39
C GLY A 130 -43.53 -10.94 6.88
N TRP A 131 -43.57 -10.70 8.20
CA TRP A 131 -43.57 -9.33 8.74
C TRP A 131 -42.21 -8.62 8.64
N MET A 132 -41.09 -9.37 8.54
CA MET A 132 -39.75 -8.79 8.38
C MET A 132 -39.45 -8.33 6.94
N TYR A 133 -40.04 -8.96 5.92
CA TYR A 133 -39.84 -8.58 4.52
C TYR A 133 -40.97 -7.74 3.95
N ILE A 134 -42.22 -7.98 4.38
CA ILE A 134 -43.39 -7.14 4.08
C ILE A 134 -43.53 -6.17 5.23
N THR A 135 -42.93 -4.99 5.09
CA THR A 135 -42.88 -3.99 6.15
C THR A 135 -44.22 -3.27 6.28
N SER A 136 -44.49 -2.69 7.46
CA SER A 136 -45.72 -1.91 7.70
C SER A 136 -45.93 -0.74 6.72
N THR A 137 -44.85 -0.24 6.10
CA THR A 137 -44.89 0.76 5.03
C THR A 137 -45.34 0.22 3.68
N ASP A 138 -45.09 -1.05 3.42
CA ASP A 138 -45.37 -1.68 2.12
C ASP A 138 -46.79 -2.21 2.06
N ASP A 139 -47.21 -2.93 3.10
CA ASP A 139 -48.58 -3.43 3.29
C ASP A 139 -48.84 -3.64 4.78
N HIS A 140 -49.59 -2.72 5.38
CA HIS A 140 -49.86 -2.71 6.81
C HIS A 140 -50.71 -3.92 7.26
N ASP A 141 -51.69 -4.34 6.45
CA ASP A 141 -52.60 -5.43 6.80
C ASP A 141 -51.87 -6.77 6.77
N ALA A 142 -51.08 -7.01 5.72
CA ALA A 142 -50.26 -8.21 5.60
C ALA A 142 -49.22 -8.28 6.73
N HIS A 143 -48.52 -7.17 7.00
CA HIS A 143 -47.53 -7.08 8.09
C HIS A 143 -48.14 -7.49 9.45
N ASP A 144 -49.30 -6.95 9.80
CA ASP A 144 -49.94 -7.22 11.09
C ASP A 144 -50.46 -8.66 11.20
N VAL A 145 -51.02 -9.21 10.12
CA VAL A 145 -51.45 -10.62 10.09
C VAL A 145 -50.26 -11.55 10.34
N PHE A 146 -49.12 -11.30 9.69
CA PHE A 146 -47.90 -12.08 9.89
C PHE A 146 -47.34 -11.92 11.31
N MET A 147 -47.34 -10.70 11.86
CA MET A 147 -46.86 -10.43 13.23
C MET A 147 -47.74 -11.09 14.29
N ILE A 148 -49.07 -10.98 14.20
CA ILE A 148 -50.00 -11.62 15.14
C ILE A 148 -49.89 -13.14 15.05
N SER A 149 -49.86 -13.69 13.82
CA SER A 149 -49.69 -15.12 13.61
C SER A 149 -48.38 -15.63 14.20
N TYR A 150 -47.29 -14.85 14.07
CA TYR A 150 -46.00 -15.12 14.72
C TYR A 150 -46.12 -15.16 16.25
N MET A 151 -46.76 -14.17 16.87
CA MET A 151 -46.96 -14.13 18.32
C MET A 151 -47.79 -15.31 18.83
N VAL A 152 -48.88 -15.67 18.13
CA VAL A 152 -49.72 -16.82 18.49
C VAL A 152 -48.93 -18.12 18.39
N LEU A 153 -48.16 -18.32 17.31
CA LEU A 153 -47.35 -19.52 17.11
C LEU A 153 -46.14 -19.61 18.07
N THR A 154 -45.74 -18.51 18.69
CA THR A 154 -44.71 -18.49 19.75
C THR A 154 -45.17 -19.26 21.00
N ILE A 155 -46.47 -19.33 21.29
CA ILE A 155 -47.02 -20.08 22.44
C ILE A 155 -46.73 -21.58 22.31
N PRO A 156 -47.21 -22.31 21.27
CA PRO A 156 -46.92 -23.73 21.13
C PRO A 156 -45.42 -24.00 20.99
N TRP A 157 -44.65 -23.13 20.30
CA TRP A 157 -43.20 -23.27 20.20
C TRP A 157 -42.51 -23.27 21.58
N THR A 158 -42.72 -22.22 22.37
CA THR A 158 -42.03 -22.02 23.66
C THR A 158 -42.45 -23.08 24.68
N VAL A 159 -43.74 -23.46 24.71
CA VAL A 159 -44.26 -24.52 25.57
C VAL A 159 -43.66 -25.88 25.18
N SER A 160 -43.69 -26.25 23.90
CA SER A 160 -43.15 -27.54 23.44
C SER A 160 -41.65 -27.67 23.75
N ILE A 161 -40.83 -26.68 23.38
CA ILE A 161 -39.38 -26.75 23.58
C ILE A 161 -39.00 -26.75 25.07
N THR A 162 -39.72 -25.98 25.90
CA THR A 162 -39.49 -25.96 27.36
C THR A 162 -39.88 -27.28 28.02
N LEU A 163 -41.01 -27.90 27.62
CA LEU A 163 -41.46 -29.17 28.19
C LEU A 163 -40.60 -30.36 27.76
N LEU A 164 -40.10 -30.34 26.52
CA LEU A 164 -39.20 -31.36 25.98
C LEU A 164 -37.83 -31.37 26.66
N SER A 165 -37.36 -30.19 27.08
CA SER A 165 -36.13 -30.01 27.86
C SER A 165 -36.12 -30.88 29.13
N GLU A 166 -34.96 -31.39 29.52
CA GLU A 166 -34.81 -32.30 30.66
C GLU A 166 -35.29 -31.67 31.98
N ARG A 167 -36.02 -32.43 32.82
CA ARG A 167 -36.55 -31.94 34.10
C ARG A 167 -35.38 -31.57 35.03
N LYS A 168 -35.50 -30.45 35.74
CA LYS A 168 -34.47 -29.86 36.63
C LYS A 168 -33.18 -29.37 35.94
N SER A 169 -33.11 -29.36 34.61
CA SER A 169 -31.96 -28.83 33.88
C SER A 169 -31.89 -27.29 33.88
N PHE A 170 -30.70 -26.72 33.69
CA PHE A 170 -30.50 -25.27 33.63
C PHE A 170 -31.22 -24.67 32.43
N GLN A 171 -31.09 -25.26 31.24
CA GLN A 171 -31.70 -24.75 30.01
C GLN A 171 -33.23 -24.74 30.08
N ARG A 172 -33.86 -25.70 30.79
CA ARG A 172 -35.32 -25.68 31.01
C ARG A 172 -35.74 -24.50 31.88
N LYS A 173 -34.98 -24.18 32.94
CA LYS A 173 -35.25 -23.00 33.79
C LYS A 173 -35.04 -21.72 32.99
N ALA A 174 -33.94 -21.62 32.24
CA ALA A 174 -33.61 -20.45 31.44
C ALA A 174 -34.67 -20.17 30.36
N ARG A 175 -35.13 -21.21 29.65
CA ARG A 175 -36.25 -21.13 28.70
C ARG A 175 -37.56 -20.73 29.37
N PHE A 176 -37.89 -21.31 30.53
CA PHE A 176 -39.08 -20.94 31.29
C PHE A 176 -39.07 -19.46 31.68
N TYR A 177 -37.97 -18.96 32.24
CA TYR A 177 -37.87 -17.55 32.63
C TYR A 177 -37.85 -16.61 31.42
N SER A 178 -37.17 -16.97 30.34
CA SER A 178 -37.14 -16.15 29.10
C SER A 178 -38.53 -16.07 28.47
N ALA A 179 -39.25 -17.19 28.37
CA ALA A 179 -40.63 -17.22 27.87
C ALA A 179 -41.59 -16.46 28.81
N THR A 180 -41.46 -16.64 30.12
CA THR A 180 -42.29 -15.91 31.10
C THR A 180 -42.05 -14.41 31.01
N ALA A 181 -40.79 -13.98 30.92
CA ALA A 181 -40.43 -12.58 30.72
C ALA A 181 -41.01 -12.04 29.40
N PHE A 182 -40.93 -12.81 28.31
CA PHE A 182 -41.52 -12.44 27.02
C PHE A 182 -43.03 -12.17 27.17
N PHE A 183 -43.80 -13.12 27.71
CA PHE A 183 -45.26 -12.94 27.85
C PHE A 183 -45.64 -11.88 28.88
N LEU A 184 -44.87 -11.70 29.97
CA LEU A 184 -45.12 -10.62 30.93
C LEU A 184 -44.85 -9.23 30.33
N THR A 185 -43.88 -9.12 29.42
CA THR A 185 -43.53 -7.87 28.73
C THR A 185 -44.67 -7.37 27.82
N ILE A 186 -45.54 -8.27 27.37
CA ILE A 186 -46.74 -7.89 26.58
C ILE A 186 -47.70 -7.00 27.40
N ILE A 187 -47.79 -7.18 28.72
CA ILE A 187 -48.70 -6.40 29.58
C ILE A 187 -48.36 -4.90 29.55
N PRO A 188 -47.14 -4.45 29.91
CA PRO A 188 -46.77 -3.05 29.80
C PRO A 188 -46.71 -2.58 28.33
N LEU A 189 -46.38 -3.44 27.37
CA LEU A 189 -46.43 -3.10 25.95
C LEU A 189 -47.84 -2.65 25.53
N ILE A 190 -48.88 -3.44 25.86
CA ILE A 190 -50.28 -3.09 25.53
C ILE A 190 -50.69 -1.81 26.24
N TYR A 191 -50.34 -1.64 27.51
CA TYR A 191 -50.64 -0.41 28.25
C TYR A 191 -50.06 0.82 27.53
N TRP A 192 -48.77 0.80 27.18
CA TRP A 192 -48.12 1.91 26.51
C TRP A 192 -48.56 2.08 25.05
N PHE A 193 -48.95 1.00 24.37
CA PHE A 193 -49.60 1.08 23.06
C PHE A 193 -50.92 1.87 23.13
N ILE A 194 -51.75 1.64 24.15
CA ILE A 194 -53.00 2.40 24.37
C ILE A 194 -52.68 3.87 24.69
N GLN A 195 -51.68 4.13 25.55
CA GLN A 195 -51.27 5.51 25.86
C GLN A 195 -50.78 6.26 24.60
N HIS A 196 -50.05 5.57 23.72
CA HIS A 196 -49.57 6.12 22.46
C HIS A 196 -50.69 6.32 21.44
N LYS A 197 -51.51 5.30 21.15
CA LYS A 197 -52.47 5.30 20.03
C LYS A 197 -53.83 5.89 20.36
N VAL A 198 -54.31 5.71 21.59
CA VAL A 198 -55.67 6.12 22.00
C VAL A 198 -55.63 7.43 22.78
N HIS A 199 -54.74 7.51 23.78
CA HIS A 199 -54.65 8.69 24.63
C HIS A 199 -53.69 9.77 24.11
N ILE A 200 -52.88 9.46 23.08
CA ILE A 200 -51.97 10.39 22.39
C ILE A 200 -51.10 11.14 23.42
N VAL A 201 -50.46 10.38 24.32
CA VAL A 201 -49.57 10.93 25.35
C VAL A 201 -48.16 11.09 24.78
N ALA A 202 -47.57 12.30 24.91
CA ALA A 202 -46.19 12.56 24.49
C ALA A 202 -45.19 11.64 25.23
N GLY A 203 -44.26 11.03 24.47
CA GLY A 203 -43.25 10.10 24.99
C GLY A 203 -43.73 8.66 25.18
N ALA A 204 -45.04 8.40 25.05
CA ALA A 204 -45.59 7.05 25.20
C ALA A 204 -45.13 6.10 24.08
N TYR A 205 -44.86 6.61 22.87
CA TYR A 205 -44.36 5.79 21.77
C TYR A 205 -42.94 5.29 22.02
N SER A 206 -42.05 6.16 22.51
CA SER A 206 -40.68 5.78 22.86
C SER A 206 -40.64 4.76 24.00
N ILE A 207 -41.52 4.89 24.99
CA ILE A 207 -41.64 3.91 26.08
C ILE A 207 -42.22 2.57 25.57
N TYR A 208 -43.24 2.62 24.71
CA TYR A 208 -43.76 1.44 24.00
C TYR A 208 -42.64 0.70 23.24
N ALA A 209 -41.81 1.44 22.51
CA ALA A 209 -40.72 0.89 21.72
C ALA A 209 -39.73 0.08 22.58
N TYR A 210 -39.40 0.50 23.81
CA TYR A 210 -38.52 -0.28 24.69
C TYR A 210 -39.04 -1.68 24.98
N PHE A 211 -40.36 -1.82 25.19
CA PHE A 211 -40.97 -3.13 25.41
C PHE A 211 -41.02 -3.95 24.12
N GLU A 212 -41.22 -3.32 22.96
CA GLU A 212 -41.20 -3.96 21.65
C GLU A 212 -39.81 -4.54 21.32
N TRP A 213 -38.75 -3.75 21.46
CA TRP A 213 -37.37 -4.22 21.36
C TRP A 213 -37.05 -5.31 22.40
N GLY A 214 -37.57 -5.16 23.62
CA GLY A 214 -37.46 -6.16 24.67
C GLY A 214 -38.04 -7.52 24.28
N LEU A 215 -39.21 -7.56 23.64
CA LEU A 215 -39.81 -8.80 23.14
C LEU A 215 -38.91 -9.50 22.13
N ILE A 216 -38.37 -8.76 21.15
CA ILE A 216 -37.47 -9.32 20.13
C ILE A 216 -36.24 -9.94 20.78
N PHE A 217 -35.62 -9.25 21.74
CA PHE A 217 -34.42 -9.77 22.40
C PHE A 217 -34.71 -10.98 23.29
N LEU A 218 -35.81 -10.98 24.04
CA LEU A 218 -36.19 -12.12 24.87
C LEU A 218 -36.50 -13.36 24.03
N ASP A 219 -37.03 -13.16 22.83
CA ASP A 219 -37.37 -14.23 21.91
C ASP A 219 -36.13 -14.86 21.25
N ILE A 220 -35.19 -14.03 20.79
CA ILE A 220 -33.88 -14.51 20.30
C ILE A 220 -33.12 -15.22 21.44
N LEU A 221 -33.19 -14.68 22.67
CA LEU A 221 -32.58 -15.28 23.85
C LEU A 221 -33.17 -16.66 24.18
N PHE A 222 -34.49 -16.84 24.03
CA PHE A 222 -35.14 -18.13 24.25
C PHE A 222 -34.51 -19.22 23.37
N ASP A 223 -34.30 -18.90 22.09
CA ASP A 223 -33.73 -19.83 21.13
C ASP A 223 -32.22 -20.04 21.34
N ALA A 224 -31.49 -19.03 21.83
CA ALA A 224 -30.07 -19.10 22.15
C ALA A 224 -29.72 -20.17 23.19
N TRP A 225 -30.63 -20.49 24.13
CA TRP A 225 -30.44 -21.56 25.11
C TRP A 225 -30.30 -22.96 24.48
N SER A 226 -30.69 -23.11 23.21
CA SER A 226 -30.50 -24.36 22.45
C SER A 226 -29.04 -24.72 22.22
N ALA A 227 -28.12 -23.77 22.36
CA ALA A 227 -26.68 -24.02 22.35
C ALA A 227 -26.26 -25.09 23.38
N ILE A 228 -26.93 -25.14 24.53
CA ILE A 228 -26.64 -26.10 25.61
C ILE A 228 -27.08 -27.51 25.22
N ASP A 229 -28.20 -27.65 24.51
CA ASP A 229 -28.67 -28.95 24.03
C ASP A 229 -27.80 -29.43 22.87
N PHE A 230 -27.43 -28.54 21.95
CA PHE A 230 -26.61 -28.88 20.78
C PHE A 230 -25.14 -29.11 21.13
N ALA A 231 -24.67 -28.60 22.27
CA ALA A 231 -23.33 -28.88 22.78
C ALA A 231 -23.07 -30.38 22.97
N LYS A 232 -24.13 -31.20 23.09
CA LYS A 232 -24.06 -32.66 23.25
C LYS A 232 -23.87 -33.43 21.93
N VAL A 233 -23.88 -32.74 20.78
CA VAL A 233 -23.77 -33.35 19.45
C VAL A 233 -22.62 -32.72 18.67
N ASP A 234 -21.76 -33.56 18.08
CA ASP A 234 -20.77 -33.13 17.10
C ASP A 234 -21.22 -33.50 15.68
N ILE A 235 -21.03 -32.57 14.75
CA ILE A 235 -21.33 -32.74 13.33
C ILE A 235 -20.03 -33.04 12.61
N VAL A 236 -19.98 -34.18 11.94
CA VAL A 236 -18.80 -34.64 11.20
C VAL A 236 -19.13 -34.74 9.71
N LEU A 237 -18.38 -34.00 8.90
CA LEU A 237 -18.45 -34.05 7.44
C LEU A 237 -17.41 -35.04 6.93
N ARG A 238 -17.88 -36.13 6.33
CA ARG A 238 -17.05 -37.13 5.65
C ARG A 238 -17.28 -37.04 4.14
N GLY A 239 -16.33 -37.53 3.34
CA GLY A 239 -16.46 -37.57 1.87
C GLY A 239 -17.70 -38.31 1.32
N SER A 240 -18.50 -38.98 2.18
CA SER A 240 -19.76 -39.65 1.81
C SER A 240 -21.02 -39.07 2.46
N GLY A 241 -20.95 -37.96 3.22
CA GLY A 241 -22.14 -37.31 3.81
C GLY A 241 -21.92 -36.70 5.20
N ILE A 242 -23.03 -36.28 5.82
CA ILE A 242 -23.08 -35.66 7.15
C ILE A 242 -23.46 -36.73 8.19
N GLU A 243 -22.65 -36.90 9.24
CA GLU A 243 -22.92 -37.82 10.34
C GLU A 243 -23.05 -37.04 11.67
N LEU A 244 -24.11 -37.32 12.43
CA LEU A 244 -24.36 -36.73 13.75
C LEU A 244 -23.90 -37.69 14.85
N MET A 245 -22.85 -37.32 15.59
CA MET A 245 -22.30 -38.16 16.65
C MET A 245 -22.70 -37.64 18.04
N PRO A 246 -23.45 -38.40 18.85
CA PRO A 246 -23.71 -38.03 20.25
C PRO A 246 -22.43 -38.17 21.09
N LEU A 247 -22.17 -37.19 21.96
CA LEU A 247 -21.05 -37.23 22.91
C LEU A 247 -21.32 -38.32 23.98
N GLN A 248 -20.77 -39.52 23.80
CA GLN A 248 -20.80 -40.56 24.84
C GLN A 248 -20.05 -40.08 26.09
N GLN A 249 -20.74 -40.14 27.25
CA GLN A 249 -20.13 -39.98 28.57
C GLN A 249 -18.99 -41.00 28.73
N LYS A 250 -17.77 -40.50 28.98
CA LYS A 250 -16.62 -41.33 29.33
C LYS A 250 -16.91 -42.18 30.57
N LYS A 251 -17.36 -43.42 30.38
CA LYS A 251 -16.97 -44.52 31.28
C LYS A 251 -15.57 -44.94 30.87
N LYS A 252 -14.65 -44.98 31.84
CA LYS A 252 -13.35 -45.64 31.66
C LYS A 252 -13.60 -47.13 31.41
N PRO A 253 -13.01 -47.69 30.35
CA PRO A 253 -12.22 -48.89 30.54
C PRO A 253 -10.79 -48.66 30.09
N ILE A 254 -9.89 -49.27 30.85
CA ILE A 254 -8.48 -49.44 30.54
C ILE A 254 -8.45 -50.44 29.39
N GLU A 255 -8.20 -49.97 28.17
CA GLU A 255 -7.72 -50.82 27.09
C GLU A 255 -6.79 -49.99 26.21
N LYS A 256 -5.61 -50.56 25.97
CA LYS A 256 -4.55 -50.00 25.12
C LYS A 256 -5.04 -49.94 23.67
N SER A 257 -5.86 -48.95 23.34
CA SER A 257 -5.97 -48.46 21.97
C SER A 257 -5.11 -47.21 21.86
N SER A 258 -4.21 -47.22 20.89
CA SER A 258 -3.34 -46.12 20.54
C SER A 258 -4.17 -44.84 20.36
N SER A 259 -4.19 -43.99 21.39
CA SER A 259 -4.63 -42.62 21.24
C SER A 259 -3.73 -41.97 20.19
N GLN A 260 -4.19 -41.85 18.95
CA GLN A 260 -3.71 -40.80 18.08
C GLN A 260 -4.11 -39.49 18.76
N LYS A 261 -3.23 -39.02 19.65
CA LYS A 261 -3.13 -37.61 20.00
C LYS A 261 -3.14 -36.87 18.67
N ARG A 262 -4.12 -36.00 18.43
CA ARG A 262 -3.95 -34.93 17.43
C ARG A 262 -2.76 -34.12 17.93
N SER A 263 -1.55 -34.52 17.55
CA SER A 263 -0.35 -33.75 17.79
C SER A 263 -0.58 -32.40 17.12
N ILE A 264 -0.29 -31.32 17.84
CA ILE A 264 -0.04 -30.04 17.18
C ILE A 264 1.03 -30.36 16.14
N GLY A 265 0.67 -30.34 14.85
CA GLY A 265 1.60 -30.71 13.79
C GLY A 265 2.87 -29.89 13.96
N GLU A 266 4.04 -30.53 13.93
CA GLU A 266 5.31 -29.86 14.24
C GLU A 266 5.69 -28.74 13.25
N VAL A 267 4.99 -28.64 12.11
CA VAL A 267 5.20 -27.66 11.03
C VAL A 267 3.85 -27.15 10.50
N PHE A 268 3.84 -25.95 9.93
CA PHE A 268 2.64 -25.34 9.33
C PHE A 268 2.10 -26.17 8.16
N THR A 269 0.77 -26.21 8.08
CA THR A 269 0.05 -26.67 6.89
C THR A 269 0.28 -25.73 5.71
N ASN A 270 -0.09 -26.15 4.49
CA ASN A 270 0.06 -25.29 3.31
C ASN A 270 -0.81 -24.03 3.42
N VAL A 271 -2.02 -24.15 4.00
CA VAL A 271 -2.94 -23.02 4.22
C VAL A 271 -2.37 -22.04 5.23
N GLU A 272 -1.88 -22.51 6.38
CA GLU A 272 -1.25 -21.65 7.39
C GLU A 272 0.00 -20.95 6.84
N LEU A 273 0.79 -21.63 6.01
CA LEU A 273 1.96 -21.05 5.37
C LEU A 273 1.58 -19.96 4.37
N LEU A 274 0.57 -20.19 3.53
CA LEU A 274 0.07 -19.18 2.58
C LEU A 274 -0.53 -17.98 3.32
N ALA A 275 -1.25 -18.20 4.42
CA ALA A 275 -1.74 -17.13 5.29
C ALA A 275 -0.57 -16.32 5.88
N ASN A 276 0.47 -16.98 6.41
CA ASN A 276 1.66 -16.30 6.92
C ASN A 276 2.42 -15.53 5.83
N LEU A 277 2.52 -16.08 4.62
CA LEU A 277 3.12 -15.39 3.48
C LEU A 277 2.33 -14.13 3.11
N GLY A 278 1.00 -14.24 3.00
CA GLY A 278 0.11 -13.10 2.74
C GLY A 278 0.21 -12.02 3.82
N ASN A 279 0.19 -12.42 5.10
CA ASN A 279 0.37 -11.50 6.22
C ASN A 279 1.76 -10.82 6.21
N SER A 280 2.81 -11.54 5.79
CA SER A 280 4.15 -10.99 5.67
C SER A 280 4.27 -10.00 4.51
N PHE A 281 3.65 -10.31 3.36
CA PHE A 281 3.54 -9.39 2.22
C PHE A 281 2.84 -8.08 2.61
N VAL A 282 1.70 -8.18 3.31
CA VAL A 282 0.97 -7.00 3.82
C VAL A 282 1.84 -6.21 4.81
N PHE A 283 2.51 -6.87 5.74
CA PHE A 283 3.39 -6.20 6.71
C PHE A 283 4.48 -5.36 6.02
N TRP A 284 5.19 -5.92 5.04
CA TRP A 284 6.23 -5.19 4.30
C TRP A 284 5.65 -4.07 3.43
N SER A 285 4.49 -4.30 2.83
CA SER A 285 3.79 -3.29 2.01
C SER A 285 3.37 -2.08 2.85
N VAL A 286 2.75 -2.31 4.01
CA VAL A 286 2.33 -1.24 4.94
C VAL A 286 3.55 -0.54 5.54
N SER A 287 4.58 -1.30 5.92
CA SER A 287 5.84 -0.77 6.47
C SER A 287 6.53 0.20 5.51
N THR A 288 6.75 -0.23 4.27
CA THR A 288 7.40 0.62 3.25
C THR A 288 6.54 1.81 2.85
N SER A 289 5.21 1.65 2.82
CA SER A 289 4.27 2.74 2.54
C SER A 289 4.28 3.81 3.63
N LEU A 290 4.55 3.48 4.90
CA LEU A 290 4.59 4.49 5.98
C LEU A 290 5.70 5.51 5.75
N PHE A 291 6.94 5.05 5.46
CA PHE A 291 8.07 5.95 5.22
C PHE A 291 7.81 6.86 4.00
N LEU A 292 7.20 6.30 2.95
CA LEU A 292 6.81 7.06 1.77
C LEU A 292 5.73 8.12 2.06
N CYS A 293 4.72 7.80 2.89
CA CYS A 293 3.71 8.77 3.30
C CYS A 293 4.28 9.87 4.22
N VAL A 294 5.26 9.52 5.06
CA VAL A 294 5.93 10.51 5.92
C VAL A 294 6.70 11.54 5.08
N TRP A 295 7.35 11.12 3.99
CA TRP A 295 8.18 12.00 3.15
C TRP A 295 7.41 13.17 2.52
N TYR A 296 6.12 13.01 2.30
CA TYR A 296 5.26 14.07 1.77
C TYR A 296 5.26 15.33 2.65
N PHE A 297 5.47 15.27 3.97
CA PHE A 297 5.39 16.47 4.81
C PHE A 297 6.69 17.28 4.81
N PRO A 298 7.89 16.68 5.03
CA PRO A 298 9.15 17.41 4.93
C PRO A 298 9.36 18.07 3.57
N LEU A 299 8.93 17.43 2.48
CA LEU A 299 9.10 17.98 1.14
C LEU A 299 8.32 19.31 0.94
N TRP A 300 7.12 19.44 1.52
CA TRP A 300 6.30 20.65 1.39
C TRP A 300 6.61 21.72 2.45
N HIS A 301 7.20 21.31 3.58
CA HIS A 301 7.62 22.23 4.65
C HIS A 301 9.10 22.64 4.56
N MET A 302 9.87 22.03 3.65
CA MET A 302 11.31 22.25 3.48
C MET A 302 12.07 22.15 4.82
N GLY A 303 11.73 21.12 5.61
CA GLY A 303 12.23 20.94 6.97
C GLY A 303 11.43 19.95 7.80
N ILE A 304 11.79 19.81 9.09
CA ILE A 304 11.06 18.94 10.02
C ILE A 304 9.67 19.52 10.31
N SER A 305 8.63 18.79 9.92
CA SER A 305 7.22 19.20 10.03
C SER A 305 6.54 18.74 11.32
N GLY A 306 7.12 17.77 12.04
CA GLY A 306 6.54 17.08 13.18
C GLY A 306 5.81 15.77 12.80
N TYR A 307 5.38 15.62 11.55
CA TYR A 307 4.76 14.39 11.05
C TYR A 307 5.74 13.21 10.99
N GLU A 308 7.04 13.48 10.96
CA GLU A 308 8.10 12.47 11.01
C GLU A 308 8.00 11.63 12.29
N ALA A 309 7.40 12.17 13.36
CA ALA A 309 7.13 11.43 14.59
C ALA A 309 6.23 10.19 14.37
N ALA A 310 5.53 10.07 13.23
CA ALA A 310 4.76 8.87 12.90
C ALA A 310 5.61 7.59 12.93
N VAL A 311 6.88 7.63 12.49
CA VAL A 311 7.75 6.44 12.45
C VAL A 311 8.12 5.91 13.85
N VAL A 312 7.96 6.73 14.89
CA VAL A 312 8.15 6.35 16.30
C VAL A 312 7.17 5.24 16.70
N CYS A 313 6.06 5.06 15.96
CA CYS A 313 5.11 3.97 16.17
C CYS A 313 5.78 2.59 16.17
N TYR A 314 6.87 2.40 15.42
CA TYR A 314 7.60 1.12 15.34
C TYR A 314 8.10 0.64 16.71
N PHE A 315 8.69 1.53 17.51
CA PHE A 315 9.21 1.14 18.83
C PHE A 315 8.24 1.42 19.97
N ILE A 316 7.26 2.33 19.83
CA ILE A 316 6.21 2.51 20.85
C ILE A 316 5.22 1.34 20.87
N SER A 317 4.82 0.81 19.70
CA SER A 317 3.85 -0.28 19.60
C SER A 317 4.19 -1.52 20.46
N PRO A 318 5.46 -1.99 20.51
CA PRO A 318 5.88 -3.03 21.44
C PRO A 318 5.52 -2.78 22.92
N LEU A 319 5.50 -1.53 23.38
CA LEU A 319 5.23 -1.20 24.79
C LEU A 319 3.80 -1.57 25.24
N LEU A 320 2.84 -1.60 24.30
CA LEU A 320 1.47 -2.05 24.58
C LEU A 320 1.43 -3.52 25.03
N LEU A 321 2.43 -4.31 24.66
CA LEU A 321 2.57 -5.73 25.04
C LEU A 321 3.23 -5.95 26.40
N ILE A 322 3.65 -4.89 27.10
CA ILE A 322 4.12 -4.98 28.49
C ILE A 322 2.95 -5.39 29.41
N PHE A 323 1.74 -4.93 29.12
CA PHE A 323 0.54 -5.24 29.89
C PHE A 323 0.10 -6.70 29.66
N PRO A 324 0.12 -7.58 30.68
CA PRO A 324 -0.14 -9.01 30.50
C PRO A 324 -1.53 -9.34 29.94
N HIS A 325 -2.54 -8.56 30.31
CA HIS A 325 -3.92 -8.73 29.84
C HIS A 325 -4.05 -8.41 28.35
N VAL A 326 -3.48 -7.29 27.91
CA VAL A 326 -3.44 -6.89 26.49
C VAL A 326 -2.68 -7.93 25.67
N ARG A 327 -1.48 -8.30 26.14
CA ARG A 327 -0.67 -9.33 25.48
C ARG A 327 -1.41 -10.67 25.37
N GLY A 328 -2.07 -11.12 26.45
CA GLY A 328 -2.82 -12.37 26.45
C GLY A 328 -4.05 -12.35 25.52
N PHE A 329 -4.76 -11.23 25.48
CA PHE A 329 -5.88 -11.03 24.57
C PHE A 329 -5.42 -11.04 23.10
N LEU A 330 -4.44 -10.23 22.75
CA LEU A 330 -3.93 -10.14 21.38
C LEU A 330 -3.25 -11.44 20.93
N ALA A 331 -2.57 -12.15 21.85
CA ALA A 331 -2.03 -13.48 21.57
C ALA A 331 -3.09 -14.51 21.22
N LYS A 332 -4.24 -14.46 21.90
CA LYS A 332 -5.37 -15.35 21.64
C LYS A 332 -6.10 -15.00 20.34
N TYR A 333 -6.18 -13.71 20.00
CA TYR A 333 -6.94 -13.18 18.87
C TYR A 333 -6.03 -12.49 17.84
N THR A 334 -4.97 -13.17 17.39
CA THR A 334 -3.97 -12.64 16.44
C THR A 334 -4.56 -12.17 15.11
N TYR A 335 -5.67 -12.76 14.67
CA TYR A 335 -6.36 -12.29 13.46
C TYR A 335 -6.85 -10.83 13.59
N VAL A 336 -7.13 -10.35 14.80
CA VAL A 336 -7.61 -8.96 15.02
C VAL A 336 -6.51 -7.97 14.62
N THR A 337 -5.28 -8.19 15.07
CA THR A 337 -4.16 -7.30 14.74
C THR A 337 -3.83 -7.37 13.25
N ARG A 338 -3.94 -8.55 12.61
CA ARG A 338 -3.78 -8.68 11.15
C ARG A 338 -4.88 -7.97 10.36
N VAL A 339 -6.14 -8.14 10.74
CA VAL A 339 -7.27 -7.45 10.12
C VAL A 339 -7.12 -5.92 10.25
N LEU A 340 -6.75 -5.42 11.42
CA LEU A 340 -6.51 -3.99 11.62
C LEU A 340 -5.31 -3.48 10.83
N THR A 341 -4.24 -4.28 10.68
CA THR A 341 -3.12 -3.96 9.80
C THR A 341 -3.58 -3.77 8.35
N VAL A 342 -4.51 -4.62 7.87
CA VAL A 342 -5.04 -4.53 6.50
C VAL A 342 -5.98 -3.34 6.34
N LEU A 343 -6.96 -3.20 7.24
CA LEU A 343 -7.99 -2.15 7.15
C LEU A 343 -7.42 -0.75 7.33
N LEU A 344 -6.46 -0.56 8.24
CA LEU A 344 -5.84 0.73 8.49
C LEU A 344 -4.58 0.94 7.64
N GLY A 345 -3.81 -0.11 7.35
CA GLY A 345 -2.59 0.01 6.55
C GLY A 345 -2.88 0.16 5.06
N ILE A 346 -3.49 -0.87 4.44
CA ILE A 346 -3.85 -0.81 3.02
C ILE A 346 -5.03 0.13 2.83
N GLY A 347 -6.05 0.04 3.69
CA GLY A 347 -7.26 0.86 3.60
C GLY A 347 -7.05 2.36 3.78
N ALA A 348 -5.87 2.81 4.24
CA ALA A 348 -5.48 4.22 4.23
C ALA A 348 -5.64 4.87 2.84
N TYR A 349 -5.49 4.11 1.75
CA TYR A 349 -5.70 4.60 0.38
C TYR A 349 -7.12 5.14 0.11
N LYS A 350 -8.10 4.91 1.01
CA LYS A 350 -9.43 5.50 0.91
C LYS A 350 -9.53 6.89 1.53
N VAL A 351 -8.50 7.34 2.23
CA VAL A 351 -8.45 8.64 2.90
C VAL A 351 -7.82 9.64 1.94
N SER A 352 -8.57 10.65 1.53
CA SER A 352 -8.11 11.66 0.58
C SER A 352 -7.15 12.67 1.20
N ASP A 353 -7.43 13.14 2.43
CA ASP A 353 -6.57 14.11 3.11
C ASP A 353 -5.20 13.51 3.47
N PRO A 354 -4.07 14.16 3.09
CA PRO A 354 -2.74 13.62 3.36
C PRO A 354 -2.43 13.35 4.83
N ALA A 355 -2.74 14.30 5.72
CA ALA A 355 -2.45 14.18 7.16
C ALA A 355 -3.24 13.03 7.79
N GLN A 356 -4.54 12.92 7.48
CA GLN A 356 -5.37 11.82 7.93
C GLN A 356 -4.92 10.48 7.35
N ARG A 357 -4.51 10.44 6.07
CA ARG A 357 -3.97 9.23 5.44
C ARG A 357 -2.73 8.73 6.19
N LEU A 358 -1.81 9.63 6.55
CA LEU A 358 -0.65 9.31 7.37
C LEU A 358 -1.04 8.75 8.75
N LEU A 359 -2.02 9.35 9.43
CA LEU A 359 -2.47 8.84 10.74
C LEU A 359 -3.07 7.43 10.65
N VAL A 360 -3.86 7.16 9.61
CA VAL A 360 -4.51 5.86 9.41
C VAL A 360 -3.47 4.77 9.10
N ILE A 361 -2.53 5.02 8.19
CA ILE A 361 -1.44 4.07 7.93
C ILE A 361 -0.53 3.88 9.14
N THR A 362 -0.27 4.92 9.93
CA THR A 362 0.48 4.81 11.21
C THR A 362 -0.20 3.83 12.16
N GLY A 363 -1.52 3.88 12.27
CA GLY A 363 -2.32 2.89 13.01
C GLY A 363 -2.16 1.47 12.45
N GLY A 364 -2.24 1.31 11.12
CA GLY A 364 -2.01 0.04 10.43
C GLY A 364 -0.64 -0.57 10.72
N THR A 365 0.42 0.23 10.59
CA THR A 365 1.80 -0.18 10.90
C THR A 365 1.95 -0.61 12.35
N SER A 366 1.34 0.15 13.28
CA SER A 366 1.36 -0.18 14.72
C SER A 366 0.79 -1.57 15.00
N PHE A 367 -0.38 -1.88 14.43
CA PHE A 367 -0.97 -3.22 14.56
C PHE A 367 -0.15 -4.30 13.85
N GLY A 368 0.51 -3.97 12.73
CA GLY A 368 1.42 -4.88 12.02
C GLY A 368 2.61 -5.29 12.89
N VAL A 369 3.25 -4.31 13.54
CA VAL A 369 4.35 -4.52 14.49
C VAL A 369 3.89 -5.34 15.69
N ILE A 370 2.73 -5.02 16.26
CA ILE A 370 2.17 -5.81 17.37
C ILE A 370 1.94 -7.27 16.95
N SER A 371 1.35 -7.49 15.77
CA SER A 371 1.05 -8.83 15.27
C SER A 371 2.31 -9.67 15.10
N LEU A 372 3.38 -9.07 14.56
CA LEU A 372 4.69 -9.70 14.42
C LEU A 372 5.22 -10.21 15.77
N ILE A 373 5.20 -9.36 16.80
CA ILE A 373 5.76 -9.68 18.13
C ILE A 373 4.92 -10.76 18.83
N VAL A 374 3.59 -10.63 18.75
CA VAL A 374 2.65 -11.56 19.37
C VAL A 374 2.76 -12.95 18.76
N GLU A 375 2.83 -13.05 17.43
CA GLU A 375 2.99 -14.33 16.73
C GLU A 375 4.34 -14.98 17.03
N LEU A 376 5.43 -14.20 17.05
CA LEU A 376 6.75 -14.71 17.46
C LEU A 376 6.71 -15.26 18.90
N GLY A 377 6.00 -14.58 19.80
CA GLY A 377 5.78 -15.03 21.18
C GLY A 377 5.03 -16.36 21.24
N ASN A 378 3.97 -16.52 20.45
CA ASN A 378 3.22 -17.77 20.33
C ASN A 378 4.05 -18.94 19.76
N LEU A 379 5.08 -18.64 18.96
CA LEU A 379 5.93 -19.62 18.28
C LEU A 379 7.23 -19.95 19.02
N THR A 380 7.57 -19.21 20.08
CA THR A 380 8.84 -19.35 20.82
C THR A 380 9.11 -20.78 21.32
N ASN A 381 8.06 -21.51 21.72
CA ASN A 381 8.18 -22.90 22.19
C ASN A 381 8.09 -23.95 21.07
N HIS A 382 7.99 -23.52 19.80
CA HIS A 382 7.85 -24.38 18.63
C HIS A 382 8.93 -24.07 17.59
N PRO A 383 10.19 -24.52 17.79
CA PRO A 383 11.35 -24.12 16.99
C PRO A 383 11.19 -24.31 15.49
N LYS A 384 10.60 -25.44 15.03
CA LYS A 384 10.37 -25.71 13.60
C LYS A 384 9.33 -24.75 13.00
N LYS A 385 8.26 -24.42 13.71
CA LYS A 385 7.26 -23.43 13.26
C LYS A 385 7.81 -22.03 13.28
N LEU A 386 8.57 -21.66 14.30
CA LEU A 386 9.26 -20.39 14.38
C LEU A 386 10.21 -20.21 13.19
N HIS A 387 11.01 -21.22 12.87
CA HIS A 387 11.88 -21.20 11.69
C HIS A 387 11.08 -21.00 10.40
N SER A 388 9.99 -21.74 10.22
CA SER A 388 9.09 -21.57 9.08
C SER A 388 8.45 -20.18 9.03
N TYR A 389 8.16 -19.56 10.16
CA TYR A 389 7.61 -18.21 10.24
C TYR A 389 8.62 -17.13 9.84
N ILE A 390 9.87 -17.27 10.28
CA ILE A 390 10.98 -16.41 9.85
C ILE A 390 11.16 -16.50 8.33
N LEU A 391 11.09 -17.71 7.76
CA LEU A 391 11.12 -17.91 6.31
C LEU A 391 9.95 -17.20 5.61
N THR A 392 8.74 -17.23 6.15
CA THR A 392 7.60 -16.52 5.56
C THR A 392 7.75 -15.00 5.59
N ILE A 393 8.40 -14.43 6.62
CA ILE A 393 8.71 -13.00 6.66
C ILE A 393 9.68 -12.61 5.54
N LEU A 394 10.75 -13.38 5.34
CA LEU A 394 11.74 -13.15 4.29
C LEU A 394 11.16 -13.41 2.88
N LEU A 395 10.34 -14.44 2.73
CA LEU A 395 9.58 -14.69 1.50
C LEU A 395 8.57 -13.57 1.21
N GLY A 396 7.96 -12.99 2.24
CA GLY A 396 7.07 -11.84 2.10
C GLY A 396 7.81 -10.58 1.61
N LEU A 397 9.03 -10.34 2.09
CA LEU A 397 9.90 -9.26 1.60
C LEU A 397 10.25 -9.48 0.13
N LEU A 398 10.70 -10.70 -0.22
CA LEU A 398 11.00 -11.08 -1.60
C LEU A 398 9.76 -10.92 -2.50
N ALA A 399 8.60 -11.40 -2.07
CA ALA A 399 7.35 -11.27 -2.83
C ALA A 399 6.94 -9.80 -3.01
N THR A 400 7.16 -8.96 -2.00
CA THR A 400 6.91 -7.51 -2.08
C THR A 400 7.84 -6.86 -3.10
N SER A 401 9.13 -7.16 -3.06
CA SER A 401 10.13 -6.67 -4.01
C SER A 401 9.85 -7.14 -5.45
N ILE A 402 9.45 -8.41 -5.64
CA ILE A 402 8.99 -8.93 -6.94
C ILE A 402 7.72 -8.23 -7.41
N SER A 403 6.77 -7.96 -6.51
CA SER A 403 5.56 -7.22 -6.85
C SER A 403 5.91 -5.81 -7.33
N LYS A 404 6.87 -5.14 -6.68
CA LYS A 404 7.40 -3.86 -7.17
C LYS A 404 8.04 -3.99 -8.54
N TYR A 405 8.88 -5.00 -8.74
CA TYR A 405 9.46 -5.30 -10.05
C TYR A 405 8.40 -5.59 -11.14
N CYS A 406 7.25 -6.15 -10.80
CA CYS A 406 6.18 -6.35 -11.79
C CYS A 406 5.42 -5.07 -12.13
N ASN A 407 5.48 -4.05 -11.27
CA ASN A 407 4.69 -2.81 -11.37
C ASN A 407 5.61 -1.58 -11.39
N PHE A 408 6.70 -1.63 -12.16
CA PHE A 408 7.62 -0.49 -12.37
C PHE A 408 8.12 0.13 -11.07
N SER A 409 8.56 -0.71 -10.13
CA SER A 409 9.09 -0.33 -8.81
C SER A 409 8.06 0.23 -7.82
N ASN A 410 6.75 0.27 -8.16
CA ASN A 410 5.69 0.57 -7.19
C ASN A 410 5.08 -0.68 -6.57
N ASN A 411 4.74 -0.61 -5.28
CA ASN A 411 3.91 -1.64 -4.70
C ASN A 411 2.43 -1.30 -4.95
N PRO A 412 1.67 -2.15 -5.64
CA PRO A 412 0.31 -1.81 -6.07
C PRO A 412 -0.69 -1.71 -4.91
N ILE A 413 -0.33 -2.06 -3.68
CA ILE A 413 -1.22 -1.96 -2.51
C ILE A 413 -0.77 -0.91 -1.49
N TRP A 414 0.19 -0.04 -1.85
CA TRP A 414 0.57 1.11 -1.03
C TRP A 414 -0.58 2.10 -0.84
N ALA A 415 -0.54 2.88 0.24
CA ALA A 415 -1.56 3.88 0.55
C ALA A 415 -1.56 5.07 -0.43
N ILE A 416 -0.45 5.29 -1.15
CA ILE A 416 -0.34 6.31 -2.21
C ILE A 416 -0.83 5.83 -3.59
N MET A 417 -1.38 4.62 -3.67
CA MET A 417 -1.89 4.02 -4.90
C MET A 417 -3.43 3.99 -4.88
N HIS A 418 -4.01 4.15 -6.06
CA HIS A 418 -5.44 4.01 -6.33
C HIS A 418 -5.65 3.50 -7.76
N LYS A 419 -6.88 3.18 -8.14
CA LYS A 419 -7.17 2.47 -9.40
C LYS A 419 -6.59 3.18 -10.62
N GLU A 420 -6.68 4.51 -10.67
CA GLU A 420 -6.30 5.32 -11.82
C GLU A 420 -4.76 5.48 -11.96
N ASN A 421 -3.98 5.32 -10.89
CA ASN A 421 -2.51 5.33 -10.95
C ASN A 421 -1.85 3.94 -10.90
N GLY A 422 -2.65 2.85 -10.97
CA GLY A 422 -2.16 1.47 -11.04
C GLY A 422 -2.30 0.66 -9.75
N GLY A 423 -3.08 1.14 -8.78
CA GLY A 423 -3.33 0.47 -7.51
C GLY A 423 -4.27 -0.74 -7.60
N TYR A 424 -3.92 -1.80 -6.88
CA TYR A 424 -4.70 -3.02 -6.64
C TYR A 424 -5.14 -3.14 -5.17
N ASN A 425 -5.31 -2.01 -4.48
CA ASN A 425 -5.62 -1.95 -3.04
C ASN A 425 -6.84 -2.80 -2.65
N ASN A 426 -7.91 -2.82 -3.44
CA ASN A 426 -9.10 -3.65 -3.17
C ASN A 426 -8.77 -5.15 -3.14
N ILE A 427 -7.95 -5.63 -4.08
CA ILE A 427 -7.49 -7.02 -4.12
C ILE A 427 -6.56 -7.29 -2.93
N GLY A 428 -5.66 -6.33 -2.63
CA GLY A 428 -4.80 -6.38 -1.45
C GLY A 428 -5.57 -6.50 -0.14
N ILE A 429 -6.65 -5.74 0.03
CA ILE A 429 -7.55 -5.82 1.18
C ILE A 429 -8.21 -7.18 1.25
N PHE A 430 -8.80 -7.67 0.16
CA PHE A 430 -9.46 -8.97 0.14
C PHE A 430 -8.49 -10.12 0.52
N LEU A 431 -7.35 -10.19 -0.14
CA LEU A 431 -6.33 -11.22 0.12
C LEU A 431 -5.70 -11.06 1.50
N GLY A 432 -5.48 -9.82 1.96
CA GLY A 432 -4.96 -9.51 3.28
C GLY A 432 -5.93 -9.92 4.40
N LEU A 433 -7.22 -9.64 4.25
CA LEU A 433 -8.26 -10.06 5.20
C LEU A 433 -8.38 -11.59 5.23
N LEU A 434 -8.30 -12.24 4.07
CA LEU A 434 -8.28 -13.71 3.98
C LEU A 434 -7.06 -14.29 4.72
N ALA A 435 -5.87 -13.74 4.49
CA ALA A 435 -4.64 -14.13 5.17
C ALA A 435 -4.71 -13.88 6.69
N GLY A 436 -5.29 -12.76 7.11
CA GLY A 436 -5.51 -12.44 8.52
C GLY A 436 -6.51 -13.38 9.20
N PHE A 437 -7.59 -13.76 8.51
CA PHE A 437 -8.59 -14.69 9.03
C PHE A 437 -8.03 -16.11 9.22
N PHE A 438 -7.20 -16.58 8.27
CA PHE A 438 -6.52 -17.87 8.36
C PHE A 438 -5.20 -17.82 9.16
N SER A 439 -4.88 -16.69 9.79
CA SER A 439 -3.75 -16.61 10.70
C SER A 439 -3.89 -17.68 11.81
N PRO A 440 -2.83 -18.45 12.09
CA PRO A 440 -2.90 -19.47 13.14
C PRO A 440 -3.23 -18.81 14.50
N THR A 441 -4.43 -19.06 15.04
CA THR A 441 -4.77 -18.67 16.42
C THR A 441 -4.02 -19.59 17.39
N SER A 442 -3.56 -19.04 18.53
CA SER A 442 -2.73 -19.73 19.54
C SER A 442 -3.00 -21.22 19.62
N PHE A 443 -1.94 -22.01 19.45
CA PHE A 443 -1.88 -23.40 19.87
C PHE A 443 -2.37 -23.45 21.31
N LYS A 444 -3.45 -24.21 21.57
CA LYS A 444 -3.86 -24.52 22.93
C LYS A 444 -2.61 -24.96 23.67
N THR A 445 -2.18 -24.17 24.65
CA THR A 445 -1.28 -24.65 25.68
C THR A 445 -2.06 -25.78 26.32
N GLU A 446 -1.72 -27.02 25.99
CA GLU A 446 -2.18 -28.15 26.79
C GLU A 446 -1.85 -27.78 28.23
N SER A 447 -2.89 -27.84 29.05
CA SER A 447 -2.87 -27.80 30.50
C SER A 447 -1.49 -28.13 31.07
N SER A 448 -0.97 -27.20 31.88
CA SER A 448 -0.07 -27.42 33.00
C SER A 448 0.37 -28.89 33.16
N GLU A 449 1.56 -29.25 32.67
CA GLU A 449 2.43 -30.31 33.24
C GLU A 449 3.70 -30.59 32.43
N LYS A 450 3.77 -30.24 31.14
CA LYS A 450 5.08 -30.20 30.46
C LYS A 450 5.72 -28.85 30.72
N LYS A 451 6.67 -28.82 31.67
CA LYS A 451 7.60 -27.70 31.89
C LYS A 451 7.91 -27.06 30.54
N ALA A 452 7.56 -25.77 30.39
CA ALA A 452 8.08 -24.97 29.30
C ALA A 452 9.57 -25.29 29.20
N VAL A 453 10.05 -25.67 28.00
CA VAL A 453 11.48 -25.82 27.78
C VAL A 453 12.04 -24.41 27.88
N ILE A 454 12.29 -23.96 29.11
CA ILE A 454 13.03 -22.75 29.40
C ILE A 454 14.41 -23.08 28.88
N VAL A 455 14.71 -22.64 27.67
CA VAL A 455 16.07 -22.58 27.12
C VAL A 455 16.89 -21.89 28.21
N PRO A 456 17.77 -22.61 28.94
CA PRO A 456 18.48 -22.03 30.07
C PRO A 456 19.23 -20.79 29.59
N ARG A 457 19.01 -19.66 30.27
CA ARG A 457 19.65 -18.38 29.98
C ARG A 457 21.12 -18.44 30.42
N THR A 458 21.97 -19.02 29.58
CA THR A 458 23.42 -19.01 29.79
C THR A 458 24.06 -18.10 28.74
N GLY A 459 24.44 -16.89 29.16
CA GLY A 459 25.11 -15.90 28.32
C GLY A 459 24.18 -15.03 27.46
N GLY A 460 24.75 -13.95 26.89
CA GLY A 460 24.05 -12.97 26.05
C GLY A 460 23.36 -11.84 26.83
N SER A 461 22.84 -10.85 26.10
CA SER A 461 22.02 -9.77 26.67
C SER A 461 20.90 -9.34 25.73
N VAL A 462 19.82 -8.81 26.30
CA VAL A 462 18.71 -8.21 25.52
C VAL A 462 19.18 -7.01 24.69
N PHE A 463 20.22 -6.32 25.16
CA PHE A 463 20.81 -5.18 24.46
C PHE A 463 21.46 -5.60 23.14
N LEU A 464 22.33 -6.61 23.18
CA LEU A 464 22.97 -7.16 21.97
C LEU A 464 21.94 -7.76 21.00
N ALA A 465 20.88 -8.38 21.54
CA ALA A 465 19.78 -8.92 20.74
C ALA A 465 19.01 -7.80 20.00
N GLY A 466 18.67 -6.72 20.71
CA GLY A 466 18.00 -5.55 20.14
C GLY A 466 18.85 -4.86 19.08
N LEU A 467 20.13 -4.56 19.36
CA LEU A 467 21.06 -4.00 18.37
C LEU A 467 21.13 -4.88 17.11
N GLY A 468 21.29 -6.19 17.30
CA GLY A 468 21.31 -7.19 16.23
C GLY A 468 20.09 -7.16 15.34
N PHE A 469 18.91 -7.12 15.96
CA PHE A 469 17.65 -7.05 15.23
C PHE A 469 17.48 -5.72 14.49
N GLY A 470 17.75 -4.60 15.15
CA GLY A 470 17.55 -3.28 14.56
C GLY A 470 18.42 -3.04 13.33
N GLY A 471 19.73 -3.32 13.44
CA GLY A 471 20.65 -3.21 12.30
C GLY A 471 20.30 -4.15 11.16
N TYR A 472 19.80 -5.35 11.48
CA TYR A 472 19.34 -6.32 10.48
C TYR A 472 18.06 -5.88 9.76
N PHE A 473 17.06 -5.45 10.52
CA PHE A 473 15.77 -5.01 9.99
C PHE A 473 15.95 -3.81 9.07
N PHE A 474 16.72 -2.81 9.50
CA PHE A 474 17.11 -1.68 8.68
C PHE A 474 17.79 -2.14 7.38
N ALA A 475 18.78 -3.03 7.45
CA ALA A 475 19.52 -3.45 6.28
C ALA A 475 18.64 -4.17 5.23
N ILE A 476 17.77 -5.10 5.65
CA ILE A 476 16.87 -5.77 4.70
C ILE A 476 15.79 -4.83 4.16
N GLN A 477 15.31 -3.88 4.96
CA GLN A 477 14.33 -2.90 4.53
C GLN A 477 14.92 -1.91 3.52
N SER A 478 16.10 -1.35 3.81
CA SER A 478 16.77 -0.35 2.98
C SER A 478 17.30 -0.95 1.67
N TYR A 479 17.83 -2.17 1.69
CA TYR A 479 18.58 -2.69 0.54
C TYR A 479 17.84 -3.77 -0.26
N LEU A 480 16.83 -4.44 0.31
CA LEU A 480 16.19 -5.61 -0.33
C LEU A 480 14.69 -5.43 -0.59
N SER A 481 14.09 -4.31 -0.19
CA SER A 481 12.67 -4.04 -0.45
C SER A 481 12.38 -3.66 -1.91
N ASP A 482 13.41 -3.34 -2.70
CA ASP A 482 13.37 -3.17 -4.15
C ASP A 482 14.65 -3.70 -4.78
N SER A 483 14.57 -4.23 -5.99
CA SER A 483 15.74 -4.75 -6.70
C SER A 483 16.57 -3.67 -7.40
N GLY A 484 15.99 -2.49 -7.64
CA GLY A 484 16.65 -1.35 -8.28
C GLY A 484 17.64 -0.65 -7.36
N THR A 485 17.45 -0.68 -6.04
CA THR A 485 18.28 0.08 -5.08
C THR A 485 19.77 -0.26 -5.18
N LEU A 486 20.11 -1.55 -5.12
CA LEU A 486 21.52 -1.98 -5.20
C LEU A 486 22.06 -1.98 -6.63
N ALA A 487 21.20 -2.08 -7.65
CA ALA A 487 21.62 -1.90 -9.04
C ALA A 487 22.05 -0.45 -9.27
N LEU A 488 21.22 0.52 -8.85
CA LEU A 488 21.48 1.95 -8.99
C LEU A 488 22.60 2.46 -8.07
N TRP A 489 22.86 1.79 -6.94
CA TRP A 489 24.07 2.05 -6.15
C TRP A 489 25.35 1.85 -6.96
N SER A 490 25.36 0.86 -7.87
CA SER A 490 26.51 0.53 -8.72
C SER A 490 26.49 1.21 -10.10
N TRP A 491 25.48 2.04 -10.39
CA TRP A 491 25.25 2.70 -11.67
C TRP A 491 26.19 3.90 -11.88
N GLU A 492 26.70 4.05 -13.10
CA GLU A 492 27.64 5.13 -13.48
C GLU A 492 27.31 5.74 -14.86
N GLY A 493 26.13 5.48 -15.44
CA GLY A 493 25.73 6.04 -16.73
C GLY A 493 26.08 5.17 -17.95
N PHE A 494 26.23 5.82 -19.11
CA PHE A 494 26.54 5.22 -20.41
C PHE A 494 28.02 5.39 -20.78
N PRO A 495 28.65 4.41 -21.47
CA PRO A 495 28.09 3.12 -21.86
C PRO A 495 27.82 2.22 -20.65
N ILE A 496 26.79 1.37 -20.76
CA ILE A 496 26.31 0.53 -19.64
C ILE A 496 27.38 -0.52 -19.28
N ASN A 497 28.06 -0.30 -18.16
CA ASN A 497 29.13 -1.17 -17.63
C ASN A 497 28.71 -1.95 -16.37
N GLY A 498 27.42 -1.94 -16.05
CA GLY A 498 26.85 -2.57 -14.85
C GLY A 498 25.40 -3.02 -15.06
N PRO A 499 24.74 -3.51 -14.01
CA PRO A 499 23.32 -3.85 -14.08
C PRO A 499 22.46 -2.60 -14.26
N THR A 500 21.32 -2.76 -14.91
CA THR A 500 20.20 -1.81 -14.83
C THR A 500 19.16 -2.35 -13.84
N PRO A 501 18.17 -1.57 -13.38
CA PRO A 501 17.08 -2.07 -12.56
C PRO A 501 16.37 -3.30 -13.17
N ILE A 502 16.26 -3.36 -14.51
CA ILE A 502 15.63 -4.48 -15.23
C ILE A 502 16.54 -5.71 -15.27
N THR A 503 17.82 -5.55 -15.61
CA THR A 503 18.75 -6.67 -15.81
C THR A 503 19.38 -7.20 -14.53
N GLY A 504 19.54 -6.34 -13.52
CA GLY A 504 20.04 -6.72 -12.21
C GLY A 504 19.04 -7.57 -11.42
N ALA A 505 17.75 -7.23 -11.47
CA ALA A 505 16.73 -7.81 -10.61
C ALA A 505 16.66 -9.35 -10.62
N PRO A 506 16.65 -10.05 -11.79
CA PRO A 506 16.66 -11.52 -11.80
C PRO A 506 17.87 -12.14 -11.05
N LEU A 507 19.05 -11.53 -11.15
CA LEU A 507 20.27 -12.02 -10.48
C LEU A 507 20.18 -11.85 -8.96
N GLN A 508 19.66 -10.71 -8.50
CA GLN A 508 19.46 -10.48 -7.07
C GLN A 508 18.39 -11.40 -6.49
N PHE A 509 17.25 -11.55 -7.18
CA PHE A 509 16.20 -12.46 -6.75
C PHE A 509 16.70 -13.91 -6.72
N ALA A 510 17.40 -14.38 -7.75
CA ALA A 510 18.00 -15.71 -7.76
C ALA A 510 18.94 -15.92 -6.56
N THR A 511 19.75 -14.91 -6.23
CA THR A 511 20.67 -14.95 -5.08
C THR A 511 19.93 -15.05 -3.74
N ILE A 512 18.87 -14.25 -3.56
CA ILE A 512 17.99 -14.33 -2.38
C ILE A 512 17.30 -15.70 -2.30
N MET A 513 16.82 -16.23 -3.42
CA MET A 513 16.18 -17.55 -3.50
C MET A 513 17.13 -18.68 -3.09
N VAL A 514 18.38 -18.65 -3.56
CA VAL A 514 19.40 -19.63 -3.17
C VAL A 514 19.66 -19.54 -1.66
N ALA A 515 19.78 -18.33 -1.09
CA ALA A 515 19.93 -18.15 0.35
C ALA A 515 18.74 -18.75 1.12
N LEU A 516 17.50 -18.47 0.70
CA LEU A 516 16.25 -19.02 1.28
C LEU A 516 16.21 -20.55 1.27
N ILE A 517 16.64 -21.19 0.17
CA ILE A 517 16.73 -22.65 0.07
C ILE A 517 17.77 -23.18 1.07
N LEU A 518 18.94 -22.54 1.15
CA LEU A 518 20.01 -22.97 2.05
C LEU A 518 19.61 -22.84 3.52
N ILE A 519 18.96 -21.76 3.94
CA ILE A 519 18.47 -21.63 5.32
C ILE A 519 17.26 -22.52 5.62
N SER A 520 16.51 -22.95 4.60
CA SER A 520 15.43 -23.93 4.76
C SER A 520 15.97 -25.35 4.98
N LYS A 521 17.15 -25.67 4.43
CA LYS A 521 17.78 -27.00 4.50
C LYS A 521 18.79 -27.14 5.64
N ASN A 522 19.45 -26.06 6.04
CA ASN A 522 20.57 -26.10 6.97
C ASN A 522 20.21 -25.52 8.34
N HIS A 523 20.87 -26.02 9.38
CA HIS A 523 20.75 -25.46 10.72
C HIS A 523 21.32 -24.01 10.74
N PRO A 524 20.65 -23.02 11.38
CA PRO A 524 21.08 -21.62 11.40
C PRO A 524 22.56 -21.41 11.77
N ASN A 525 23.06 -22.25 12.66
CA ASN A 525 24.47 -22.30 13.08
C ASN A 525 25.51 -22.32 11.94
N VAL A 526 25.19 -22.81 10.75
CA VAL A 526 26.12 -22.83 9.61
C VAL A 526 26.64 -21.43 9.28
N PHE A 527 25.81 -20.40 9.47
CA PHE A 527 26.16 -19.01 9.15
C PHE A 527 26.63 -18.20 10.39
N SER A 528 26.80 -18.85 11.56
CA SER A 528 27.13 -18.14 12.81
C SER A 528 28.63 -17.88 13.02
N GLY A 529 29.50 -18.47 12.19
CA GLY A 529 30.95 -18.35 12.33
C GLY A 529 31.45 -16.92 12.12
N LEU A 530 32.37 -16.46 12.96
CA LEU A 530 32.93 -15.11 12.87
C LEU A 530 33.60 -14.86 11.51
N GLY A 531 34.35 -15.83 10.98
CA GLY A 531 34.97 -15.74 9.67
C GLY A 531 33.97 -15.53 8.53
N TYR A 532 32.84 -16.25 8.54
CA TYR A 532 31.76 -16.04 7.56
C TYR A 532 31.21 -14.61 7.65
N ASN A 533 30.92 -14.13 8.85
CA ASN A 533 30.32 -12.81 9.04
C ASN A 533 31.28 -11.68 8.66
N LEU A 534 32.57 -11.78 8.99
CA LEU A 534 33.56 -10.75 8.63
C LEU A 534 33.96 -10.81 7.16
N VAL A 535 34.28 -11.99 6.62
CA VAL A 535 34.77 -12.14 5.24
C VAL A 535 33.63 -12.02 4.23
N ILE A 536 32.54 -12.77 4.42
CA ILE A 536 31.41 -12.73 3.49
C ILE A 536 30.55 -11.51 3.76
N GLY A 537 30.13 -11.27 5.01
CA GLY A 537 29.30 -10.11 5.34
C GLY A 537 30.05 -8.78 5.19
N GLY A 538 31.12 -8.59 5.96
CA GLY A 538 31.89 -7.35 5.94
C GLY A 538 32.64 -7.11 4.64
N GLY A 539 33.27 -8.16 4.08
CA GLY A 539 33.96 -8.07 2.80
C GLY A 539 33.04 -7.72 1.63
N SER A 540 31.84 -8.31 1.55
CA SER A 540 30.89 -7.95 0.49
C SER A 540 30.31 -6.55 0.64
N ALA A 541 30.03 -6.10 1.88
CA ALA A 541 29.64 -4.72 2.16
C ALA A 541 30.74 -3.71 1.74
N LEU A 542 32.02 -4.05 2.00
CA LEU A 542 33.15 -3.23 1.57
C LEU A 542 33.28 -3.20 0.04
N VAL A 543 33.12 -4.33 -0.64
CA VAL A 543 33.14 -4.38 -2.11
C VAL A 543 32.00 -3.56 -2.71
N LEU A 544 30.78 -3.69 -2.17
CA LEU A 544 29.62 -2.87 -2.55
C LEU A 544 29.91 -1.36 -2.39
N TYR A 545 30.59 -0.97 -1.32
CA TYR A 545 30.88 0.44 -1.04
C TYR A 545 32.00 1.01 -1.93
N LEU A 546 33.08 0.25 -2.16
CA LEU A 546 34.29 0.74 -2.82
C LEU A 546 34.26 0.66 -4.35
N PHE A 547 33.45 -0.23 -4.93
CA PHE A 547 33.45 -0.49 -6.37
C PHE A 547 32.08 -0.16 -7.00
N SER A 548 32.11 0.23 -8.27
CA SER A 548 30.93 0.44 -9.11
C SER A 548 30.83 -0.62 -10.22
N GLY A 549 29.80 -0.52 -11.07
CA GLY A 549 29.53 -1.44 -12.17
C GLY A 549 29.32 -2.88 -11.70
N TRP A 550 29.68 -3.86 -12.54
CA TRP A 550 29.49 -5.28 -12.22
C TRP A 550 30.25 -5.75 -10.98
N ILE A 551 31.43 -5.19 -10.65
CA ILE A 551 32.20 -5.59 -9.46
C ILE A 551 31.47 -5.16 -8.19
N GLY A 552 31.05 -3.89 -8.11
CA GLY A 552 30.23 -3.39 -7.01
C GLY A 552 28.93 -4.19 -6.88
N TYR A 553 28.29 -4.50 -8.01
CA TYR A 553 27.07 -5.30 -8.02
C TYR A 553 27.28 -6.74 -7.53
N ILE A 554 28.38 -7.41 -7.86
CA ILE A 554 28.72 -8.73 -7.29
C ILE A 554 28.84 -8.63 -5.77
N GLY A 555 29.48 -7.58 -5.25
CA GLY A 555 29.48 -7.26 -3.82
C GLY A 555 28.06 -7.17 -3.25
N SER A 556 27.17 -6.47 -3.94
CA SER A 556 25.75 -6.33 -3.57
C SER A 556 24.99 -7.67 -3.55
N LEU A 557 25.27 -8.58 -4.51
CA LEU A 557 24.65 -9.90 -4.57
C LEU A 557 25.11 -10.76 -3.38
N VAL A 558 26.41 -10.79 -3.10
CA VAL A 558 26.97 -11.52 -1.95
C VAL A 558 26.47 -10.94 -0.63
N TYR A 559 26.31 -9.62 -0.54
CA TYR A 559 25.76 -8.97 0.66
C TYR A 559 24.27 -9.29 0.83
N SER A 560 23.49 -9.29 -0.26
CA SER A 560 22.09 -9.74 -0.25
C SER A 560 21.95 -11.19 0.21
N PHE A 561 22.83 -12.07 -0.30
CA PHE A 561 22.92 -13.45 0.15
C PHE A 561 23.21 -13.55 1.66
N TYR A 562 24.19 -12.77 2.13
CA TYR A 562 24.56 -12.70 3.55
C TYR A 562 23.40 -12.28 4.44
N LEU A 563 22.72 -11.18 4.11
CA LEU A 563 21.58 -10.68 4.89
C LEU A 563 20.46 -11.74 4.99
N ILE A 564 20.15 -12.44 3.90
CA ILE A 564 19.12 -13.48 3.94
C ILE A 564 19.60 -14.71 4.71
N SER A 565 20.88 -15.10 4.58
CA SER A 565 21.42 -16.30 5.23
C SER A 565 21.47 -16.18 6.76
N ILE A 566 21.74 -14.99 7.30
CA ILE A 566 21.80 -14.74 8.74
C ILE A 566 20.43 -14.49 9.37
N GLY A 567 19.37 -14.32 8.59
CA GLY A 567 18.03 -14.01 9.11
C GLY A 567 17.61 -14.91 10.27
N PRO A 568 17.62 -16.25 10.12
CA PRO A 568 17.29 -17.15 11.22
C PRO A 568 18.14 -16.96 12.48
N ILE A 569 19.43 -16.63 12.34
CA ILE A 569 20.32 -16.34 13.48
C ILE A 569 19.82 -15.10 14.22
N ILE A 570 19.51 -14.04 13.50
CA ILE A 570 19.08 -12.77 14.10
C ILE A 570 17.74 -12.92 14.81
N TRP A 571 16.73 -13.49 14.14
CA TRP A 571 15.41 -13.66 14.74
C TRP A 571 15.42 -14.64 15.92
N GLN A 572 16.20 -15.73 15.86
CA GLN A 572 16.30 -16.68 16.97
C GLN A 572 17.07 -16.13 18.19
N ASN A 573 17.98 -15.17 18.00
CA ASN A 573 18.77 -14.64 19.12
C ASN A 573 17.91 -13.84 20.12
N ILE A 574 16.74 -13.35 19.70
CA ILE A 574 15.81 -12.58 20.54
C ILE A 574 14.95 -13.51 21.42
N VAL A 575 14.77 -14.76 21.00
CA VAL A 575 13.94 -15.75 21.68
C VAL A 575 14.46 -15.98 23.10
N GLY A 576 13.57 -15.98 24.09
CA GLY A 576 13.89 -16.19 25.51
C GLY A 576 14.13 -14.91 26.33
N TYR A 577 14.20 -13.75 25.68
CA TYR A 577 14.11 -12.43 26.33
C TYR A 577 12.66 -11.96 26.45
N ASN A 578 12.45 -10.83 27.15
CA ASN A 578 11.19 -10.11 27.07
C ASN A 578 11.06 -9.54 25.65
N LEU A 579 10.18 -10.13 24.84
CA LEU A 579 10.01 -9.75 23.43
C LEU A 579 9.61 -8.29 23.26
N ALA A 580 8.71 -7.76 24.11
CA ALA A 580 8.30 -6.35 24.05
C ALA A 580 9.52 -5.42 24.21
N GLY A 581 10.36 -5.67 25.22
CA GLY A 581 11.57 -4.87 25.45
C GLY A 581 12.65 -5.06 24.36
N ALA A 582 12.82 -6.28 23.85
CA ALA A 582 13.79 -6.55 22.79
C ALA A 582 13.42 -5.90 21.46
N PHE A 583 12.14 -5.97 21.06
CA PHE A 583 11.63 -5.32 19.86
C PHE A 583 11.52 -3.81 20.02
N PHE A 584 11.21 -3.28 21.21
CA PHE A 584 11.32 -1.85 21.50
C PHE A 584 12.73 -1.35 21.16
N LEU A 585 13.76 -1.98 21.73
CA LEU A 585 15.15 -1.57 21.49
C LEU A 585 15.56 -1.79 20.03
N GLY A 586 15.17 -2.91 19.43
CA GLY A 586 15.51 -3.22 18.05
C GLY A 586 14.90 -2.24 17.05
N PHE A 587 13.60 -1.95 17.15
CA PHE A 587 12.95 -0.96 16.31
C PHE A 587 13.45 0.46 16.60
N PHE A 588 13.85 0.78 17.83
CA PHE A 588 14.47 2.06 18.13
C PHE A 588 15.78 2.23 17.34
N VAL A 589 16.64 1.20 17.33
CA VAL A 589 17.89 1.20 16.56
C VAL A 589 17.64 1.25 15.06
N ASP A 590 16.67 0.50 14.57
CA ASP A 590 16.22 0.53 13.17
C ASP A 590 15.78 1.95 12.73
N ILE A 591 14.96 2.62 13.53
CA ILE A 591 14.53 4.00 13.26
C ILE A 591 15.70 4.98 13.34
N LEU A 592 16.63 4.82 14.29
CA LEU A 592 17.84 5.66 14.34
C LEU A 592 18.70 5.51 13.08
N LEU A 593 18.89 4.28 12.59
CA LEU A 593 19.61 4.03 11.34
C LEU A 593 18.84 4.55 10.13
N SER A 594 17.52 4.41 10.13
CA SER A 594 16.63 4.92 9.08
C SER A 594 16.71 6.44 8.97
N LEU A 595 16.58 7.16 10.08
CA LEU A 595 16.77 8.61 10.13
C LEU A 595 18.19 9.01 9.73
N GLY A 596 19.20 8.28 10.22
CA GLY A 596 20.59 8.47 9.81
C GLY A 596 20.78 8.34 8.29
N SER A 597 20.13 7.37 7.65
CA SER A 597 20.16 7.17 6.19
C SER A 597 19.46 8.25 5.37
N VAL A 598 18.59 9.05 6.01
CA VAL A 598 18.00 10.25 5.40
C VAL A 598 18.91 11.45 5.65
N TRP A 599 19.54 11.54 6.82
CA TRP A 599 20.37 12.68 7.22
C TRP A 599 21.63 12.81 6.36
N ILE A 600 22.12 11.72 5.76
CA ILE A 600 23.26 11.76 4.83
C ILE A 600 23.00 12.60 3.57
N VAL A 601 21.73 12.86 3.22
CA VAL A 601 21.31 13.69 2.06
C VAL A 601 20.56 14.94 2.52
N ALA A 602 19.65 14.81 3.49
CA ALA A 602 18.86 15.92 4.02
C ALA A 602 19.61 16.78 5.05
N TYR A 603 20.95 16.70 5.10
CA TYR A 603 21.77 17.29 6.17
C TYR A 603 21.62 18.82 6.30
N ALA A 604 21.20 19.51 5.24
CA ALA A 604 20.92 20.95 5.25
C ALA A 604 19.64 21.31 6.02
N PHE A 605 18.67 20.39 6.12
CA PHE A 605 17.32 20.66 6.66
C PHE A 605 17.08 20.18 8.08
N VAL A 606 18.03 19.43 8.64
CA VAL A 606 17.80 18.65 9.86
C VAL A 606 18.80 19.02 10.95
N PRO A 607 18.36 19.16 12.22
CA PRO A 607 19.27 19.40 13.34
C PRO A 607 20.32 18.29 13.46
N GLY A 608 21.59 18.70 13.53
CA GLY A 608 22.73 17.77 13.58
C GLY A 608 23.05 17.09 12.25
N GLY A 609 22.35 17.43 11.15
CA GLY A 609 22.60 16.93 9.80
C GLY A 609 24.06 17.00 9.34
N PRO A 610 24.80 18.12 9.57
CA PRO A 610 26.20 18.23 9.18
C PRO A 610 27.13 17.13 9.73
N LEU A 611 26.77 16.46 10.83
CA LEU A 611 27.55 15.34 11.39
C LEU A 611 27.52 14.08 10.51
N LEU A 612 26.46 13.91 9.72
CA LEU A 612 26.25 12.77 8.82
C LEU A 612 26.32 13.13 7.34
N ARG A 613 26.63 14.39 7.00
CA ARG A 613 26.77 14.88 5.63
C ARG A 613 27.62 13.92 4.79
N GLU A 614 27.00 13.31 3.77
CA GLU A 614 27.66 12.42 2.81
C GLU A 614 28.27 11.14 3.43
N ARG A 615 27.83 10.74 4.63
CA ARG A 615 28.41 9.62 5.40
C ARG A 615 27.66 8.30 5.26
N THR A 616 27.46 7.83 4.02
CA THR A 616 26.91 6.47 3.77
C THR A 616 27.78 5.38 4.40
N ASP A 617 29.10 5.60 4.45
CA ASP A 617 30.06 4.72 5.11
C ASP A 617 29.69 4.47 6.57
N ILE A 618 29.34 5.52 7.32
CA ILE A 618 28.95 5.41 8.73
C ILE A 618 27.68 4.59 8.86
N ILE A 619 26.66 4.84 8.03
CA ILE A 619 25.37 4.13 8.14
C ILE A 619 25.53 2.65 7.81
N LEU A 620 26.22 2.32 6.70
CA LEU A 620 26.49 0.92 6.30
C LEU A 620 27.34 0.20 7.35
N PHE A 621 28.38 0.85 7.87
CA PHE A 621 29.22 0.30 8.93
C PHE A 621 28.43 0.07 10.23
N SER A 622 27.63 1.05 10.64
CA SER A 622 26.85 1.00 11.89
C SER A 622 25.76 -0.07 11.82
N SER A 623 25.10 -0.25 10.68
CA SER A 623 24.15 -1.35 10.48
C SER A 623 24.85 -2.70 10.53
N PHE A 624 26.02 -2.83 9.90
CA PHE A 624 26.79 -4.08 9.90
C PHE A 624 27.34 -4.44 11.30
N ILE A 625 27.90 -3.48 12.04
CA ILE A 625 28.36 -3.69 13.43
C ILE A 625 27.18 -4.08 14.34
N SER A 626 26.02 -3.44 14.14
CA SER A 626 24.80 -3.80 14.86
C SER A 626 24.40 -5.25 14.59
N ILE A 627 24.43 -5.70 13.32
CA ILE A 627 24.22 -7.10 12.93
C ILE A 627 25.21 -8.04 13.65
N LEU A 628 26.50 -7.69 13.70
CA LEU A 628 27.53 -8.48 14.40
C LEU A 628 27.22 -8.64 15.89
N ALA A 629 26.64 -7.64 16.55
CA ALA A 629 26.20 -7.75 17.94
C ALA A 629 25.13 -8.85 18.12
N GLY A 630 24.20 -8.96 17.18
CA GLY A 630 23.19 -10.03 17.15
C GLY A 630 23.79 -11.42 16.94
N VAL A 631 24.73 -11.54 16.00
CA VAL A 631 25.48 -12.78 15.73
C VAL A 631 26.31 -13.19 16.95
N PHE A 632 26.96 -12.24 17.61
CA PHE A 632 27.72 -12.47 18.84
C PHE A 632 26.80 -12.96 19.97
N ASN A 633 25.65 -12.32 20.18
CA ASN A 633 24.65 -12.76 21.15
C ASN A 633 24.14 -14.17 20.87
N PHE A 634 23.92 -14.54 19.59
CA PHE A 634 23.58 -15.91 19.22
C PHE A 634 24.70 -16.89 19.59
N ASN A 635 25.95 -16.56 19.29
CA ASN A 635 27.11 -17.41 19.59
C ASN A 635 27.31 -17.62 21.10
N LEU A 636 27.07 -16.61 21.93
CA LEU A 636 27.10 -16.74 23.40
C LEU A 636 26.05 -17.73 23.92
N ARG A 637 24.95 -17.94 23.17
CA ARG A 637 23.82 -18.79 23.55
C ARG A 637 23.75 -20.10 22.76
N LYS A 638 24.71 -20.32 21.86
CA LYS A 638 24.74 -21.40 20.86
C LYS A 638 24.63 -22.80 21.46
N GLY A 639 25.20 -23.04 22.65
CA GLY A 639 25.14 -24.35 23.31
C GLY A 639 23.72 -24.85 23.60
N SER A 640 22.79 -23.95 23.92
CA SER A 640 21.38 -24.32 24.11
C SER A 640 20.60 -24.44 22.80
N ILE A 641 21.01 -23.71 21.77
CA ILE A 641 20.35 -23.64 20.46
C ILE A 641 20.73 -24.86 19.60
N LEU A 642 21.99 -25.31 19.64
CA LEU A 642 22.49 -26.47 18.89
C LEU A 642 21.75 -27.79 19.21
N LYS A 643 21.14 -27.90 20.39
CA LYS A 643 20.36 -29.09 20.80
C LYS A 643 18.96 -29.12 20.18
N THR A 644 18.56 -28.06 19.48
CA THR A 644 17.22 -27.86 18.96
C THR A 644 17.17 -28.17 17.46
N THR A 645 16.14 -28.89 17.02
CA THR A 645 15.92 -29.14 15.59
C THR A 645 15.04 -28.04 14.99
N PHE A 646 15.55 -27.35 13.97
CA PHE A 646 14.86 -26.25 13.29
C PHE A 646 14.36 -26.62 11.88
N VAL A 647 15.08 -27.52 11.21
CA VAL A 647 14.85 -27.88 9.80
C VAL A 647 13.82 -29.01 9.69
N ASN A 648 13.00 -28.95 8.64
CA ASN A 648 12.12 -30.04 8.22
C ASN A 648 12.00 -30.07 6.68
N ASP A 649 12.00 -31.27 6.10
CA ASP A 649 11.80 -31.50 4.66
C ASP A 649 10.49 -30.91 4.14
N ARG A 650 9.44 -30.89 4.95
CA ARG A 650 8.17 -30.26 4.58
C ARG A 650 8.33 -28.76 4.34
N THR A 651 9.02 -28.05 5.24
CA THR A 651 9.27 -26.61 5.11
C THR A 651 10.11 -26.34 3.87
N LEU A 652 11.14 -27.17 3.61
CA LEU A 652 11.94 -27.05 2.40
C LEU A 652 11.10 -27.22 1.13
N LYS A 653 10.27 -28.27 1.04
CA LYS A 653 9.37 -28.50 -0.11
C LYS A 653 8.43 -27.32 -0.33
N GLN A 654 7.82 -26.83 0.75
CA GLN A 654 6.93 -25.67 0.71
C GLN A 654 7.63 -24.40 0.22
N THR A 655 8.83 -24.11 0.75
CA THR A 655 9.67 -22.98 0.28
C THR A 655 9.97 -23.12 -1.19
N ILE A 656 10.44 -24.29 -1.64
CA ILE A 656 10.74 -24.54 -3.06
C ILE A 656 9.50 -24.31 -3.93
N THR A 657 8.32 -24.80 -3.53
CA THR A 657 7.08 -24.58 -4.29
C THR A 657 6.75 -23.10 -4.44
N ILE A 658 6.84 -22.31 -3.36
CA ILE A 658 6.61 -20.86 -3.42
C ILE A 658 7.64 -20.21 -4.35
N LEU A 659 8.92 -20.56 -4.21
CA LEU A 659 9.99 -20.01 -5.04
C LEU A 659 9.81 -20.35 -6.52
N THR A 660 9.34 -21.55 -6.86
CA THR A 660 9.03 -21.91 -8.25
C THR A 660 7.96 -21.00 -8.86
N VAL A 661 6.90 -20.69 -8.11
CA VAL A 661 5.86 -19.75 -8.57
C VAL A 661 6.44 -18.34 -8.73
N LEU A 662 7.24 -17.88 -7.76
CA LEU A 662 7.90 -16.57 -7.83
C LEU A 662 8.89 -16.47 -9.00
N THR A 663 9.64 -17.53 -9.30
CA THR A 663 10.54 -17.59 -10.46
C THR A 663 9.76 -17.45 -11.76
N ALA A 664 8.61 -18.13 -11.90
CA ALA A 664 7.76 -17.98 -13.08
C ALA A 664 7.27 -16.53 -13.25
N ILE A 665 6.89 -15.86 -12.16
CA ILE A 665 6.48 -14.44 -12.17
C ILE A 665 7.66 -13.54 -12.57
N ILE A 666 8.85 -13.75 -12.01
CA ILE A 666 10.06 -12.97 -12.35
C ILE A 666 10.40 -13.12 -13.83
N LEU A 667 10.42 -14.36 -14.35
CA LEU A 667 10.74 -14.61 -15.76
C LEU A 667 9.70 -13.96 -16.68
N SER A 668 8.40 -14.06 -16.33
CA SER A 668 7.34 -13.39 -17.08
C SER A 668 7.48 -11.87 -17.08
N ALA A 669 7.76 -11.27 -15.92
CA ALA A 669 7.99 -9.84 -15.79
C ALA A 669 9.24 -9.38 -16.55
N PHE A 670 10.35 -10.12 -16.46
CA PHE A 670 11.58 -9.83 -17.19
C PHE A 670 11.35 -9.87 -18.70
N ILE A 671 10.72 -10.93 -19.23
CA ILE A 671 10.42 -11.03 -20.67
C ILE A 671 9.52 -9.87 -21.12
N LYS A 672 8.50 -9.51 -20.32
CA LYS A 672 7.58 -8.41 -20.65
C LYS A 672 8.27 -7.04 -20.65
N ARG A 673 9.18 -6.81 -19.71
CA ARG A 673 9.84 -5.51 -19.48
C ARG A 673 11.15 -5.35 -20.24
N TYR A 674 11.70 -6.42 -20.82
CA TYR A 674 12.96 -6.33 -21.54
C TYR A 674 12.80 -5.44 -22.79
N PRO A 675 13.63 -4.40 -22.96
CA PRO A 675 13.51 -3.51 -24.12
C PRO A 675 13.88 -4.27 -25.40
N THR A 676 12.93 -4.38 -26.33
CA THR A 676 13.11 -5.11 -27.60
C THR A 676 13.10 -4.21 -28.84
N THR A 677 12.56 -2.99 -28.71
CA THR A 677 12.44 -2.02 -29.79
C THR A 677 13.25 -0.77 -29.48
N ASN A 678 13.90 -0.22 -30.50
CA ASN A 678 14.57 1.07 -30.34
C ASN A 678 13.52 2.19 -30.18
N PRO A 679 13.78 3.15 -29.28
CA PRO A 679 13.04 4.40 -29.21
C PRO A 679 12.89 5.10 -30.57
N ILE A 680 11.72 5.69 -30.80
CA ILE A 680 11.38 6.43 -32.03
C ILE A 680 11.03 7.88 -31.65
N PRO A 681 11.75 8.89 -32.20
CA PRO A 681 11.46 10.31 -32.00
C PRO A 681 10.21 10.78 -32.77
N TYR A 682 9.53 11.82 -32.30
CA TYR A 682 8.23 12.26 -32.85
C TYR A 682 8.35 12.89 -34.25
N ASN A 683 9.38 13.72 -34.50
CA ASN A 683 9.47 14.57 -35.70
C ASN A 683 10.74 14.32 -36.52
N SER A 684 10.95 13.06 -36.94
CA SER A 684 12.15 12.61 -37.66
C SER A 684 12.31 13.21 -39.05
N ASP A 685 11.23 13.36 -39.82
CA ASP A 685 11.25 13.90 -41.19
C ASP A 685 11.77 15.35 -41.23
N ALA A 686 11.41 16.15 -40.22
CA ALA A 686 11.84 17.53 -40.10
C ALA A 686 13.24 17.69 -39.48
N LYS A 687 13.87 16.58 -39.05
CA LYS A 687 15.08 16.56 -38.21
C LYS A 687 14.99 17.51 -37.01
N SER A 688 13.81 17.54 -36.40
CA SER A 688 13.53 18.34 -35.20
C SER A 688 13.33 17.45 -33.99
N PHE A 689 13.52 18.02 -32.81
CA PHE A 689 13.29 17.33 -31.55
C PHE A 689 12.76 18.30 -30.49
N ASN A 690 11.96 17.76 -29.57
CA ASN A 690 11.47 18.47 -28.39
C ASN A 690 12.32 18.13 -27.18
N ALA A 691 12.84 19.15 -26.50
CA ALA A 691 13.58 19.02 -25.25
C ALA A 691 12.81 19.71 -24.11
N GLY A 692 12.67 19.02 -22.97
CA GLY A 692 11.96 19.54 -21.80
C GLY A 692 12.72 19.39 -20.50
N ILE A 693 12.36 20.20 -19.51
CA ILE A 693 12.87 20.12 -18.13
C ILE A 693 11.68 20.17 -17.18
N TRP A 694 11.74 19.40 -16.11
CA TRP A 694 10.68 19.39 -15.11
C TRP A 694 11.15 18.92 -13.72
N CYS A 695 10.87 19.70 -12.68
CA CYS A 695 11.02 19.30 -11.29
C CYS A 695 9.75 18.60 -10.77
N VAL A 696 9.87 17.37 -10.24
CA VAL A 696 8.72 16.46 -10.13
C VAL A 696 8.44 15.91 -8.74
N HIS A 697 8.96 16.56 -7.69
CA HIS A 697 8.60 16.27 -6.29
C HIS A 697 8.63 14.77 -5.93
N PHE A 698 9.70 14.07 -6.34
CA PHE A 698 9.89 12.64 -6.07
C PHE A 698 8.72 11.74 -6.55
N GLY A 699 7.94 12.21 -7.53
CA GLY A 699 6.79 11.50 -8.10
C GLY A 699 5.57 11.41 -7.17
N LEU A 700 5.40 12.38 -6.26
CA LEU A 700 4.21 12.54 -5.43
C LEU A 700 3.45 13.80 -5.82
N ASP A 701 2.15 13.70 -6.05
CA ASP A 701 1.30 14.85 -6.35
C ASP A 701 0.84 15.60 -5.09
N ASN A 702 0.15 16.73 -5.30
CA ASN A 702 -0.32 17.60 -4.21
C ASN A 702 -1.24 16.89 -3.20
N ASP A 703 -1.81 15.73 -3.54
CA ASP A 703 -2.71 14.95 -2.68
C ASP A 703 -2.03 13.65 -2.16
N MET A 704 -0.69 13.60 -2.22
CA MET A 704 0.16 12.47 -1.82
C MET A 704 -0.14 11.19 -2.63
N TRP A 705 -0.54 11.31 -3.90
CA TRP A 705 -0.66 10.17 -4.80
C TRP A 705 0.59 10.00 -5.63
N SER A 706 0.86 8.75 -6.02
CA SER A 706 1.86 8.44 -7.03
C SER A 706 1.49 9.13 -8.36
N SER A 707 2.38 9.98 -8.88
CA SER A 707 2.07 10.90 -9.99
C SER A 707 2.64 10.47 -11.35
N GLU A 708 3.47 9.42 -11.40
CA GLU A 708 4.25 9.05 -12.59
C GLU A 708 3.41 8.68 -13.82
N THR A 709 2.18 8.18 -13.61
CA THR A 709 1.24 7.91 -14.71
C THR A 709 0.81 9.22 -15.38
N ARG A 710 0.50 10.24 -14.58
CA ARG A 710 0.10 11.56 -15.09
C ARG A 710 1.28 12.29 -15.72
N MET A 711 2.47 12.14 -15.13
CA MET A 711 3.72 12.66 -15.71
C MET A 711 3.99 12.05 -17.09
N ARG A 712 3.94 10.72 -17.21
CA ARG A 712 4.06 10.02 -18.50
C ARG A 712 3.08 10.57 -19.54
N ASP A 713 1.80 10.71 -19.16
CA ASP A 713 0.76 11.19 -20.08
C ASP A 713 1.03 12.61 -20.57
N LEU A 714 1.55 13.49 -19.69
CA LEU A 714 1.93 14.84 -20.09
C LEU A 714 3.16 14.83 -21.02
N ILE A 715 4.19 14.04 -20.70
CA ILE A 715 5.40 13.90 -21.53
C ILE A 715 5.06 13.37 -22.92
N HIS A 716 4.13 12.41 -22.99
CA HIS A 716 3.61 11.88 -24.24
C HIS A 716 2.87 12.95 -25.04
N ASP A 717 1.87 13.61 -24.44
CA ASP A 717 1.00 14.56 -25.13
C ASP A 717 1.75 15.85 -25.53
N ALA A 718 2.82 16.21 -24.82
CA ALA A 718 3.74 17.28 -25.18
C ALA A 718 4.77 16.87 -26.26
N GLU A 719 4.70 15.64 -26.76
CA GLU A 719 5.58 15.08 -27.80
C GLU A 719 7.07 15.22 -27.45
N ILE A 720 7.47 15.00 -26.19
CA ILE A 720 8.85 15.25 -25.77
C ILE A 720 9.79 14.13 -26.22
N ASP A 721 10.92 14.48 -26.83
CA ASP A 721 11.96 13.55 -27.24
C ASP A 721 13.08 13.41 -26.22
N ILE A 722 13.44 14.49 -25.54
CA ILE A 722 14.50 14.53 -24.52
C ILE A 722 13.96 15.24 -23.29
N ILE A 723 14.04 14.64 -22.11
CA ILE A 723 13.59 15.28 -20.87
C ILE A 723 14.58 15.12 -19.73
N GLY A 724 14.87 16.22 -19.06
CA GLY A 724 15.49 16.22 -17.73
C GLY A 724 14.40 16.20 -16.66
N LEU A 725 14.47 15.25 -15.73
CA LEU A 725 13.61 15.19 -14.55
C LEU A 725 14.45 15.46 -13.30
N LEU A 726 14.01 16.38 -12.45
CA LEU A 726 14.71 16.77 -11.22
C LEU A 726 13.93 16.30 -9.99
N GLU A 727 14.62 16.21 -8.85
CA GLU A 727 14.07 15.57 -7.63
C GLU A 727 13.64 14.13 -7.91
N SER A 728 14.51 13.38 -8.58
CA SER A 728 14.23 12.05 -9.10
C SER A 728 14.78 10.89 -8.25
N ASP A 729 15.63 11.15 -7.24
CA ASP A 729 16.18 10.10 -6.38
C ASP A 729 15.14 9.59 -5.39
N THR A 730 14.52 8.45 -5.72
CA THR A 730 13.51 7.78 -4.89
C THR A 730 13.96 6.43 -4.36
N GLN A 731 15.24 6.05 -4.55
CA GLN A 731 15.83 4.79 -4.09
C GLN A 731 16.33 4.87 -2.64
N ARG A 732 15.51 5.48 -1.78
CA ARG A 732 15.71 5.63 -0.33
C ARG A 732 14.47 5.17 0.40
N LEU A 733 14.58 4.88 1.70
CA LEU A 733 13.45 4.46 2.54
C LEU A 733 12.25 5.41 2.42
N ILE A 734 12.52 6.71 2.49
CA ILE A 734 11.53 7.80 2.35
C ILE A 734 10.93 7.92 0.94
N GLY A 735 11.65 7.48 -0.10
CA GLY A 735 11.11 7.34 -1.46
C GLY A 735 10.41 6.00 -1.70
N GLY A 736 10.26 5.17 -0.66
CA GLY A 736 9.72 3.82 -0.78
C GLY A 736 10.65 2.83 -1.47
N ASN A 737 11.95 3.18 -1.63
CA ASN A 737 12.94 2.49 -2.45
C ASN A 737 12.41 2.24 -3.86
N ARG A 738 11.90 3.27 -4.53
CA ARG A 738 11.29 3.12 -5.87
C ARG A 738 12.08 3.88 -6.92
N ASP A 739 11.65 3.74 -8.17
CA ASP A 739 12.17 4.53 -9.29
C ASP A 739 11.07 4.66 -10.35
N PHE A 740 10.46 5.84 -10.39
CA PHE A 740 9.36 6.14 -11.30
C PHE A 740 9.81 6.32 -12.75
N THR A 741 11.10 6.52 -13.02
CA THR A 741 11.63 6.73 -14.37
C THR A 741 11.48 5.46 -15.22
N GLN A 742 11.50 4.28 -14.59
CA GLN A 742 11.26 2.99 -15.25
C GLN A 742 9.94 2.97 -16.01
N LYS A 743 8.86 3.45 -15.38
CA LYS A 743 7.54 3.45 -16.01
C LYS A 743 7.51 4.36 -17.24
N ILE A 744 8.04 5.57 -17.10
CA ILE A 744 8.05 6.58 -18.17
C ILE A 744 8.92 6.08 -19.34
N ALA A 745 10.12 5.59 -19.05
CA ALA A 745 11.05 5.11 -20.07
C ALA A 745 10.53 3.88 -20.82
N GLU A 746 9.96 2.90 -20.11
CA GLU A 746 9.43 1.67 -20.72
C GLU A 746 8.15 1.93 -21.54
N GLU A 747 7.21 2.74 -21.03
CA GLU A 747 5.94 2.96 -21.71
C GLU A 747 6.04 3.97 -22.86
N LEU A 748 6.97 4.93 -22.81
CA LEU A 748 7.20 5.89 -23.91
C LEU A 748 8.31 5.45 -24.87
N GLY A 749 8.98 4.33 -24.58
CA GLY A 749 10.12 3.82 -25.34
C GLY A 749 11.23 4.86 -25.38
N MET A 750 11.94 5.06 -24.27
CA MET A 750 13.05 5.99 -24.13
C MET A 750 14.27 5.30 -23.51
N TYR A 751 15.46 5.71 -23.92
CA TYR A 751 16.69 5.48 -23.15
C TYR A 751 16.62 6.30 -21.87
N VAL A 752 17.21 5.79 -20.79
CA VAL A 752 17.22 6.47 -19.49
C VAL A 752 18.60 6.39 -18.86
N ASP A 753 19.15 7.54 -18.51
CA ASP A 753 20.15 7.66 -17.46
C ASP A 753 19.44 8.06 -16.17
N TYR A 754 19.49 7.16 -15.18
CA TYR A 754 18.84 7.31 -13.88
C TYR A 754 19.48 8.39 -13.00
N GLY A 755 20.67 8.89 -13.39
CA GLY A 755 21.46 9.84 -12.63
C GLY A 755 22.32 9.23 -11.53
N PRO A 756 22.90 10.07 -10.67
CA PRO A 756 23.72 9.61 -9.55
C PRO A 756 22.94 8.65 -8.64
N GLY A 757 23.56 7.52 -8.27
CA GLY A 757 22.95 6.55 -7.37
C GLY A 757 22.68 7.07 -5.95
N PRO A 758 21.90 6.34 -5.13
CA PRO A 758 21.50 6.78 -3.78
C PRO A 758 22.69 6.97 -2.82
N ASN A 759 23.85 6.40 -3.13
CA ASN A 759 25.11 6.57 -2.40
C ASN A 759 25.88 7.86 -2.75
N LYS A 760 25.39 8.68 -3.68
CA LYS A 760 25.99 9.95 -4.11
C LYS A 760 25.37 11.20 -3.46
N HIS A 761 24.41 11.00 -2.54
CA HIS A 761 23.89 12.03 -1.63
C HIS A 761 23.26 13.25 -2.30
N THR A 762 22.58 13.06 -3.43
CA THR A 762 21.84 14.13 -4.13
C THR A 762 20.34 13.87 -4.09
N TRP A 763 19.53 14.88 -4.40
CA TRP A 763 18.10 14.74 -4.63
C TRP A 763 17.75 14.13 -6.00
N GLY A 764 18.75 13.86 -6.83
CA GLY A 764 18.62 13.19 -8.12
C GLY A 764 18.34 14.15 -9.27
N ALA A 765 18.82 13.72 -10.42
CA ALA A 765 18.46 14.24 -11.74
C ALA A 765 18.44 13.02 -12.68
N ALA A 766 17.48 12.91 -13.57
CA ALA A 766 17.41 11.85 -14.56
C ALA A 766 17.31 12.44 -15.97
N LEU A 767 17.88 11.74 -16.95
CA LEU A 767 17.78 12.08 -18.37
C LEU A 767 17.07 10.95 -19.10
N LEU A 768 15.94 11.25 -19.75
CA LEU A 768 15.26 10.32 -20.64
C LEU A 768 15.35 10.85 -22.07
N SER A 769 15.60 9.96 -23.03
CA SER A 769 15.83 10.34 -24.43
C SER A 769 15.26 9.30 -25.40
N LYS A 770 14.56 9.76 -26.44
CA LYS A 770 14.20 8.96 -27.62
C LYS A 770 15.39 8.76 -28.58
N PHE A 771 16.48 9.49 -28.36
CA PHE A 771 17.75 9.32 -29.08
C PHE A 771 18.74 8.49 -28.27
N PRO A 772 19.58 7.64 -28.91
CA PRO A 772 20.60 6.86 -28.20
C PRO A 772 21.53 7.74 -27.36
N ILE A 773 21.69 7.37 -26.08
CA ILE A 773 22.71 7.94 -25.20
C ILE A 773 24.03 7.22 -25.50
N VAL A 774 24.98 7.94 -26.11
CA VAL A 774 26.28 7.39 -26.51
C VAL A 774 27.20 7.27 -25.29
N GLU A 775 27.26 8.32 -24.49
CA GLU A 775 28.07 8.43 -23.28
C GLU A 775 27.33 9.34 -22.30
N SER A 776 27.45 9.08 -21.00
CA SER A 776 27.02 9.99 -19.97
C SER A 776 27.95 9.96 -18.76
N LYS A 777 28.08 11.11 -18.10
CA LYS A 777 28.91 11.29 -16.91
C LYS A 777 28.16 12.10 -15.86
N HIS A 778 28.21 11.62 -14.63
CA HIS A 778 27.63 12.31 -13.48
C HIS A 778 28.66 13.19 -12.80
N HIS A 779 28.28 14.44 -12.55
CA HIS A 779 29.08 15.44 -11.87
C HIS A 779 28.37 15.84 -10.58
N LEU A 780 29.08 15.73 -9.46
CA LEU A 780 28.64 16.29 -8.17
C LEU A 780 29.35 17.62 -8.00
N LEU A 781 28.59 18.71 -8.02
CA LEU A 781 29.17 20.05 -7.98
C LEU A 781 29.49 20.49 -6.55
N PRO A 782 30.46 21.40 -6.37
CA PRO A 782 30.88 21.83 -5.04
C PRO A 782 29.73 22.45 -4.25
N SER A 783 29.66 22.09 -2.97
CA SER A 783 28.70 22.61 -2.02
C SER A 783 29.37 22.70 -0.65
N PRO A 784 30.00 23.84 -0.30
CA PRO A 784 30.64 23.99 1.01
C PRO A 784 29.65 24.05 2.18
N VAL A 785 28.42 24.53 1.96
CA VAL A 785 27.45 24.78 3.04
C VAL A 785 26.16 23.98 2.84
N GLY A 786 25.52 24.13 1.69
CA GLY A 786 24.21 23.62 1.36
C GLY A 786 24.21 22.23 0.73
N GLU A 787 23.33 22.04 -0.24
CA GLU A 787 23.08 20.76 -0.89
C GLU A 787 24.05 20.44 -2.03
N LEU A 788 24.39 19.16 -2.16
CA LEU A 788 25.09 18.63 -3.33
C LEU A 788 24.20 18.69 -4.57
N ALA A 789 24.67 19.46 -5.55
CA ALA A 789 23.98 19.66 -6.81
C ALA A 789 24.46 18.65 -7.89
N PRO A 790 23.58 17.79 -8.44
CA PRO A 790 23.91 16.87 -9.50
C PRO A 790 23.83 17.52 -10.89
N ALA A 791 24.77 17.14 -11.78
CA ALA A 791 24.65 17.35 -13.21
C ALA A 791 24.92 16.06 -13.99
N ILE A 792 24.08 15.75 -14.97
CA ILE A 792 24.35 14.71 -15.98
C ILE A 792 24.86 15.42 -17.23
N PHE A 793 26.07 15.10 -17.66
CA PHE A 793 26.56 15.47 -18.99
C PHE A 793 26.44 14.24 -19.89
N ALA A 794 25.57 14.30 -20.90
CA ALA A 794 25.36 13.20 -21.85
C ALA A 794 25.63 13.63 -23.28
N THR A 795 26.13 12.71 -24.10
CA THR A 795 26.22 12.88 -25.55
C THR A 795 25.17 11.99 -26.22
N LEU A 796 24.28 12.60 -26.99
CA LEU A 796 23.20 11.92 -27.70
C LEU A 796 23.49 11.87 -29.21
N ASP A 797 23.12 10.79 -29.87
CA ASP A 797 23.10 10.71 -31.34
C ASP A 797 21.73 11.17 -31.87
N ILE A 798 21.64 12.45 -32.25
CA ILE A 798 20.44 13.06 -32.79
C ILE A 798 20.55 13.07 -34.32
N TYR A 799 19.83 12.16 -34.98
CA TYR A 799 19.80 12.02 -36.45
C TYR A 799 21.18 11.93 -37.13
N GLY A 800 22.16 11.28 -36.48
CA GLY A 800 23.54 11.12 -36.98
C GLY A 800 24.49 12.25 -36.55
N GLU A 801 24.03 13.22 -35.76
CA GLU A 801 24.85 14.30 -35.21
C GLU A 801 24.95 14.16 -33.68
N LEU A 802 26.19 14.23 -33.16
CA LEU A 802 26.43 14.18 -31.73
C LEU A 802 26.11 15.53 -31.08
N VAL A 803 25.14 15.52 -30.18
CA VAL A 803 24.68 16.70 -29.42
C VAL A 803 24.89 16.44 -27.94
N ASP A 804 25.54 17.37 -27.25
CA ASP A 804 25.71 17.29 -25.80
C ASP A 804 24.44 17.83 -25.11
N VAL A 805 23.93 17.09 -24.14
CA VAL A 805 22.79 17.49 -23.29
C VAL A 805 23.23 17.46 -21.84
N ILE A 806 23.04 18.58 -21.15
CA ILE A 806 23.32 18.68 -19.71
C ILE A 806 22.00 18.80 -18.97
N VAL A 807 21.74 17.89 -18.01
CA VAL A 807 20.65 18.04 -17.03
C VAL A 807 21.25 18.49 -15.72
N PHE A 808 20.74 19.57 -15.13
CA PHE A 808 21.36 20.17 -13.94
C PHE A 808 20.32 20.63 -12.90
N HIS A 809 20.53 20.24 -11.64
CA HIS A 809 19.74 20.70 -10.50
C HIS A 809 20.63 21.53 -9.55
N SER A 810 20.41 22.85 -9.50
CA SER A 810 21.14 23.77 -8.60
C SER A 810 20.68 23.62 -7.14
N GLY A 811 21.57 23.98 -6.21
CA GLY A 811 21.24 24.14 -4.80
C GLY A 811 20.35 25.36 -4.53
N GLN A 812 19.91 25.47 -3.27
CA GLN A 812 18.86 26.40 -2.82
C GLN A 812 19.26 27.89 -2.85
N GLU A 813 18.27 28.77 -2.67
CA GLU A 813 18.42 30.23 -2.69
C GLU A 813 19.25 30.78 -1.51
N GLU A 814 19.23 30.09 -0.39
CA GLU A 814 19.86 30.48 0.87
C GLU A 814 21.40 30.38 0.77
N ASP A 815 21.91 29.41 0.00
CA ASP A 815 23.34 29.11 -0.10
C ASP A 815 23.99 29.78 -1.31
N VAL A 816 24.18 31.10 -1.20
CA VAL A 816 24.71 31.95 -2.30
C VAL A 816 26.07 31.48 -2.83
N GLU A 817 26.98 31.08 -1.95
CA GLU A 817 28.32 30.63 -2.34
C GLU A 817 28.28 29.27 -3.06
N ASP A 818 27.43 28.35 -2.60
CA ASP A 818 27.20 27.07 -3.25
C ASP A 818 26.68 27.30 -4.66
N ARG A 819 25.63 28.12 -4.84
CA ARG A 819 25.12 28.45 -6.18
C ARG A 819 26.18 29.07 -7.07
N ARG A 820 27.04 29.96 -6.54
CA ARG A 820 28.15 30.56 -7.30
C ARG A 820 29.14 29.49 -7.79
N LEU A 821 29.56 28.58 -6.92
CA LEU A 821 30.50 27.50 -7.26
C LEU A 821 29.88 26.48 -8.23
N GLN A 822 28.62 26.12 -8.03
CA GLN A 822 27.87 25.22 -8.90
C GLN A 822 27.69 25.84 -10.29
N THR A 823 27.31 27.12 -10.35
CA THR A 823 27.25 27.89 -11.60
C THR A 823 28.58 27.85 -12.36
N GLN A 824 29.70 28.07 -11.66
CA GLN A 824 31.03 28.02 -12.26
C GLN A 824 31.36 26.62 -12.79
N GLY A 825 31.06 25.57 -12.03
CA GLY A 825 31.28 24.18 -12.44
C GLY A 825 30.51 23.82 -13.72
N VAL A 826 29.20 24.11 -13.78
CA VAL A 826 28.40 23.85 -15.00
C VAL A 826 28.89 24.70 -16.18
N SER A 827 29.28 25.95 -15.91
CA SER A 827 29.83 26.84 -16.96
C SER A 827 31.13 26.32 -17.55
N GLU A 828 31.96 25.65 -16.76
CA GLU A 828 33.16 24.95 -17.25
C GLU A 828 32.80 23.74 -18.12
N LEU A 829 31.83 22.92 -17.71
CA LEU A 829 31.34 21.79 -18.50
C LEU A 829 30.83 22.25 -19.87
N MET A 830 29.99 23.30 -19.90
CA MET A 830 29.48 23.88 -21.15
C MET A 830 30.58 24.52 -22.00
N GLY A 831 31.51 25.25 -21.36
CA GLY A 831 32.61 25.92 -22.04
C GLY A 831 33.57 24.96 -22.75
N ASN A 832 33.82 23.80 -22.13
CA ASN A 832 34.74 22.76 -22.62
C ASN A 832 34.17 21.94 -23.78
N SER A 833 32.85 21.81 -23.90
CA SER A 833 32.23 21.15 -25.05
C SER A 833 32.46 21.95 -26.34
N THR A 834 32.70 21.28 -27.45
CA THR A 834 32.78 21.89 -28.80
C THR A 834 31.59 21.53 -29.70
N ARG A 835 30.69 20.68 -29.21
CA ARG A 835 29.51 20.20 -29.94
C ARG A 835 28.32 21.17 -29.78
N PRO A 836 27.27 21.01 -30.62
CA PRO A 836 25.96 21.56 -30.28
C PRO A 836 25.56 21.09 -28.87
N LEU A 837 24.97 22.00 -28.09
CA LEU A 837 24.72 21.75 -26.67
C LEU A 837 23.35 22.28 -26.25
N VAL A 838 22.63 21.51 -25.45
CA VAL A 838 21.40 21.92 -24.77
C VAL A 838 21.57 21.72 -23.25
N LEU A 839 21.29 22.76 -22.47
CA LEU A 839 21.18 22.69 -21.02
C LEU A 839 19.70 22.66 -20.64
N LEU A 840 19.31 21.68 -19.83
CA LEU A 840 18.00 21.50 -19.22
C LEU A 840 18.19 21.61 -17.71
N SER A 841 17.74 22.70 -17.09
CA SER A 841 18.22 23.03 -15.75
C SER A 841 17.23 23.73 -14.84
N TYR A 842 17.49 23.60 -13.55
CA TYR A 842 16.88 24.39 -12.47
C TYR A 842 17.95 25.25 -11.82
N LEU A 843 17.91 26.57 -12.02
CA LEU A 843 19.02 27.49 -11.77
C LEU A 843 18.85 28.42 -10.57
N VAL A 844 17.62 28.62 -10.07
CA VAL A 844 17.32 29.53 -8.94
C VAL A 844 17.91 30.93 -9.17
N THR A 845 17.51 31.56 -10.27
CA THR A 845 17.99 32.88 -10.67
C THR A 845 16.97 33.59 -11.55
N GLU A 846 16.95 34.92 -11.53
CA GLU A 846 16.16 35.73 -12.47
C GLU A 846 16.90 35.90 -13.81
N PRO A 847 16.17 35.98 -14.94
CA PRO A 847 16.78 36.27 -16.23
C PRO A 847 17.58 37.58 -16.19
N LEU A 848 18.72 37.60 -16.89
CA LEU A 848 19.61 38.76 -17.02
C LEU A 848 20.28 39.25 -15.73
N LYS A 849 20.05 38.60 -14.57
CA LYS A 849 20.60 39.02 -13.27
C LYS A 849 21.53 37.98 -12.66
N GLY A 850 22.54 38.47 -11.92
CA GLY A 850 23.40 37.61 -11.10
C GLY A 850 24.03 36.44 -11.87
N ASN A 851 23.83 35.23 -11.35
CA ASN A 851 24.41 33.98 -11.89
C ASN A 851 23.95 33.66 -13.32
N TYR A 852 22.78 34.15 -13.76
CA TYR A 852 22.34 34.05 -15.16
C TYR A 852 23.44 34.45 -16.14
N ASN A 853 24.13 35.57 -15.87
CA ASN A 853 25.18 36.12 -16.74
C ASN A 853 26.47 35.29 -16.75
N THR A 854 26.56 34.25 -15.91
CA THR A 854 27.64 33.27 -15.95
C THR A 854 27.25 32.09 -16.84
N TYR A 855 26.00 31.61 -16.73
CA TYR A 855 25.44 30.57 -17.59
C TYR A 855 25.33 31.00 -19.05
N VAL A 856 24.84 32.22 -19.30
CA VAL A 856 24.74 32.86 -20.61
C VAL A 856 25.89 33.87 -20.72
N SER A 857 27.04 33.40 -21.21
CA SER A 857 28.26 34.20 -21.27
C SER A 857 29.14 33.83 -22.47
N GLU A 858 30.14 34.65 -22.76
CA GLU A 858 31.14 34.35 -23.79
C GLU A 858 31.88 33.03 -23.51
N LYS A 859 32.13 32.71 -22.23
CA LYS A 859 32.79 31.46 -21.81
C LYS A 859 31.97 30.23 -22.22
N THR A 860 30.67 30.25 -21.90
CA THR A 860 29.78 29.12 -22.14
C THR A 860 29.25 29.08 -23.57
N ARG A 861 29.22 30.22 -24.27
CA ARG A 861 28.64 30.37 -25.62
C ARG A 861 27.17 29.94 -25.71
N MET A 862 26.49 29.90 -24.57
CA MET A 862 25.09 29.47 -24.47
C MET A 862 24.17 30.65 -24.67
N TYR A 863 23.02 30.40 -25.27
CA TYR A 863 21.94 31.36 -25.45
C TYR A 863 20.69 30.84 -24.76
N ASP A 864 19.90 31.77 -24.24
CA ASP A 864 18.61 31.45 -23.63
C ASP A 864 17.56 31.19 -24.72
N ILE A 865 16.69 30.20 -24.49
CA ILE A 865 15.55 29.94 -25.37
C ILE A 865 14.69 31.19 -25.57
N ASP A 866 14.45 31.94 -24.48
CA ASP A 866 13.72 33.20 -24.51
C ASP A 866 14.07 34.11 -23.32
N ASN A 867 15.02 35.03 -23.52
CA ASN A 867 15.44 35.96 -22.46
C ASN A 867 14.41 37.04 -22.08
N THR A 868 13.24 37.10 -22.74
CA THR A 868 12.14 38.04 -22.39
C THR A 868 11.08 37.40 -21.50
N ASP A 869 11.13 36.08 -21.31
CA ASP A 869 10.33 35.40 -20.29
C ASP A 869 10.89 35.74 -18.90
N TRP A 870 10.41 36.86 -18.37
CA TRP A 870 10.85 37.48 -17.11
C TRP A 870 10.34 36.75 -15.87
N ASP A 871 9.29 35.94 -16.00
CA ASP A 871 8.63 35.21 -14.91
C ASP A 871 9.20 33.78 -14.75
N ARG A 872 10.50 33.63 -15.02
CA ARG A 872 11.26 32.40 -14.76
C ARG A 872 12.16 32.60 -13.56
N TRP A 873 12.14 31.62 -12.67
CA TRP A 873 12.98 31.59 -11.48
C TRP A 873 13.72 30.26 -11.37
N CYS A 874 12.95 29.18 -11.50
CA CYS A 874 13.42 27.82 -11.34
C CYS A 874 14.05 27.28 -12.64
N GLU A 875 13.23 27.01 -13.66
CA GLU A 875 13.61 26.18 -14.79
C GLU A 875 14.07 26.99 -16.02
N TYR A 876 15.11 26.50 -16.69
CA TYR A 876 15.75 27.13 -17.84
C TYR A 876 16.16 26.10 -18.90
N ILE A 877 15.97 26.47 -20.17
CA ILE A 877 16.51 25.78 -21.33
C ILE A 877 17.50 26.72 -22.02
N LEU A 878 18.78 26.37 -22.00
CA LEU A 878 19.82 27.09 -22.76
C LEU A 878 20.32 26.22 -23.90
N PHE A 879 20.78 26.83 -24.99
CA PHE A 879 21.23 26.08 -26.15
C PHE A 879 22.30 26.81 -26.96
N ARG A 880 23.02 26.05 -27.80
CA ARG A 880 23.88 26.57 -28.88
C ARG A 880 24.09 25.50 -29.95
N GLY A 881 24.40 25.92 -31.18
CA GLY A 881 24.70 24.99 -32.27
C GLY A 881 23.50 24.19 -32.80
N VAL A 882 22.31 24.48 -32.29
CA VAL A 882 21.00 24.02 -32.80
C VAL A 882 20.09 25.21 -33.02
N LYS A 883 19.13 25.10 -33.91
CA LYS A 883 18.21 26.19 -34.25
C LYS A 883 16.93 26.08 -33.43
N LYS A 884 16.54 27.15 -32.72
CA LYS A 884 15.27 27.19 -31.98
C LYS A 884 14.08 27.34 -32.93
N VAL A 885 12.99 26.64 -32.62
CA VAL A 885 11.75 26.62 -33.41
C VAL A 885 10.59 27.15 -32.61
N ALA A 886 10.39 26.62 -31.39
CA ALA A 886 9.30 27.01 -30.52
C ALA A 886 9.68 26.85 -29.04
N TYR A 887 8.99 27.59 -28.18
CA TYR A 887 9.09 27.52 -26.73
C TYR A 887 7.70 27.58 -26.10
N ALA A 888 7.44 26.72 -25.11
CA ALA A 888 6.17 26.68 -24.40
C ALA A 888 6.36 26.33 -22.92
N ARG A 889 5.48 26.86 -22.08
CA ARG A 889 5.31 26.48 -20.67
C ARG A 889 3.95 25.81 -20.53
N ILE A 890 3.92 24.58 -20.02
CA ILE A 890 2.69 23.78 -19.90
C ILE A 890 2.36 23.60 -18.42
N SER A 891 1.17 24.04 -18.01
CA SER A 891 0.75 24.02 -16.61
C SER A 891 0.85 22.62 -16.00
N ARG A 892 1.29 22.57 -14.75
CA ARG A 892 1.50 21.33 -13.97
C ARG A 892 0.23 20.65 -13.46
N SER A 893 -0.93 21.28 -13.61
CA SER A 893 -2.17 20.85 -12.93
C SER A 893 -1.90 20.71 -11.42
N THR A 894 -2.23 19.57 -10.81
CA THR A 894 -1.93 19.23 -9.41
C THR A 894 -0.73 18.29 -9.23
N ILE A 895 0.09 18.07 -10.26
CA ILE A 895 1.18 17.07 -10.23
C ILE A 895 2.35 17.52 -9.35
N THR A 896 2.73 18.79 -9.42
CA THR A 896 3.90 19.35 -8.75
C THR A 896 3.69 20.87 -8.60
N ASP A 897 4.70 21.61 -8.16
CA ASP A 897 4.71 23.08 -8.01
C ASP A 897 5.34 23.84 -9.21
N THR A 898 6.17 23.19 -10.03
CA THR A 898 6.71 23.73 -11.29
C THR A 898 5.96 23.28 -12.54
N GLU A 899 5.77 24.19 -13.50
CA GLU A 899 5.29 23.84 -14.84
C GLU A 899 6.34 23.12 -15.69
N LEU A 900 5.90 22.36 -16.69
CA LEU A 900 6.80 21.74 -17.66
C LEU A 900 7.24 22.79 -18.68
N GLN A 901 8.54 23.04 -18.81
CA GLN A 901 9.08 23.84 -19.91
C GLN A 901 9.52 22.97 -21.08
N VAL A 902 9.15 23.36 -22.31
CA VAL A 902 9.47 22.62 -23.54
C VAL A 902 9.99 23.56 -24.62
N ALA A 903 11.10 23.19 -25.26
CA ALA A 903 11.64 23.85 -26.42
C ALA A 903 11.73 22.87 -27.60
N LYS A 904 11.32 23.32 -28.79
CA LYS A 904 11.51 22.59 -30.05
C LYS A 904 12.75 23.12 -30.75
N PHE A 905 13.64 22.22 -31.13
CA PHE A 905 14.88 22.52 -31.85
C PHE A 905 14.93 21.78 -33.20
N LYS A 906 15.78 22.29 -34.09
CA LYS A 906 16.13 21.66 -35.36
C LYS A 906 17.64 21.64 -35.53
N LEU A 907 18.18 20.55 -36.10
CA LEU A 907 19.59 20.51 -36.46
C LEU A 907 19.90 21.54 -37.55
N MET A 908 20.99 22.28 -37.37
CA MET A 908 21.45 23.26 -38.36
C MET A 908 22.00 22.54 -39.59
N SER A 909 21.68 23.04 -40.78
CA SER A 909 22.34 22.62 -42.01
C SER A 909 23.82 23.07 -42.02
N ASN A 910 24.64 22.45 -42.87
CA ASN A 910 26.04 22.84 -43.02
C ASN A 910 26.23 24.31 -43.41
N GLN A 911 25.28 24.90 -44.14
CA GLN A 911 25.32 26.32 -44.50
C GLN A 911 25.04 27.21 -43.28
N GLU A 912 24.00 26.87 -42.50
CA GLU A 912 23.61 27.63 -41.29
C GLU A 912 24.72 27.61 -40.23
N LYS A 913 25.44 26.49 -40.07
CA LYS A 913 26.58 26.38 -39.14
C LYS A 913 27.73 27.35 -39.43
N HIS A 914 27.87 27.81 -40.69
CA HIS A 914 28.91 28.74 -41.11
C HIS A 914 28.42 30.19 -41.23
N ASP A 915 27.13 30.45 -41.02
CA ASP A 915 26.57 31.79 -41.03
C ASP A 915 26.94 32.53 -39.73
N LYS A 916 27.37 33.79 -39.85
CA LYS A 916 27.83 34.62 -38.74
C LYS A 916 26.73 35.43 -38.08
N ASP A 917 25.51 35.37 -38.60
CA ASP A 917 24.36 36.10 -38.10
C ASP A 917 23.77 35.45 -36.83
N LEU A 918 24.52 35.53 -35.73
CA LEU A 918 24.13 34.98 -34.44
C LEU A 918 22.81 35.55 -33.92
N GLN A 919 22.54 36.83 -34.23
CA GLN A 919 21.30 37.49 -33.82
C GLN A 919 20.07 36.87 -34.48
N PHE A 920 20.18 36.40 -35.73
CA PHE A 920 19.11 35.66 -36.38
C PHE A 920 18.83 34.31 -35.70
N TYR A 921 19.86 33.50 -35.43
CA TYR A 921 19.67 32.14 -34.90
C TYR A 921 19.34 32.09 -33.40
N TYR A 922 19.84 33.05 -32.63
CA TYR A 922 19.76 33.01 -31.17
C TYR A 922 18.93 34.16 -30.57
N GLY A 923 18.67 35.22 -31.31
CA GLY A 923 17.78 36.31 -30.89
C GLY A 923 16.30 35.91 -30.85
N ASN A 924 15.48 36.72 -30.18
CA ASN A 924 14.04 36.52 -30.04
C ASN A 924 13.25 37.06 -31.25
N ASN A 925 13.45 36.39 -32.39
CA ASN A 925 12.85 36.70 -33.67
C ASN A 925 11.46 36.06 -33.79
N TYR A 926 10.47 36.60 -33.08
CA TYR A 926 9.12 36.02 -33.03
C TYR A 926 8.41 36.04 -34.38
N ILE A 927 7.63 34.99 -34.64
CA ILE A 927 6.72 34.92 -35.78
C ILE A 927 5.41 34.25 -35.38
N ASN A 928 4.36 34.52 -36.15
CA ASN A 928 3.07 33.87 -35.96
C ASN A 928 3.11 32.40 -36.39
N GLU A 929 2.28 31.56 -35.76
CA GLU A 929 2.22 30.12 -36.02
C GLU A 929 1.85 29.77 -37.48
N ASP A 930 1.06 30.62 -38.16
CA ASP A 930 0.69 30.42 -39.57
C ASP A 930 1.90 30.44 -40.50
N GLN A 931 3.01 31.04 -40.06
CA GLN A 931 4.28 31.10 -40.77
C GLN A 931 5.20 29.90 -40.47
N ILE A 932 4.82 29.02 -39.55
CA ILE A 932 5.56 27.80 -39.18
C ILE A 932 4.96 26.60 -39.92
N GLU A 933 5.83 25.74 -40.46
CA GLU A 933 5.42 24.48 -41.09
C GLU A 933 4.62 23.59 -40.10
N PRO A 934 3.53 22.94 -40.52
CA PRO A 934 2.67 22.19 -39.60
C PRO A 934 3.38 21.14 -38.73
N ASN A 935 4.37 20.43 -39.27
CA ASN A 935 5.21 19.45 -38.55
C ASN A 935 6.14 20.06 -37.49
N LEU A 936 6.36 21.37 -37.53
CA LEU A 936 7.16 22.12 -36.57
C LEU A 936 6.32 22.83 -35.50
N ARG A 937 4.99 22.74 -35.57
CA ARG A 937 4.09 23.32 -34.56
C ARG A 937 4.10 22.49 -33.28
N MET A 938 3.79 23.12 -32.15
CA MET A 938 3.58 22.42 -30.88
C MET A 938 2.13 21.89 -30.79
N PRO A 939 1.85 20.90 -29.91
CA PRO A 939 0.53 20.27 -29.84
C PRO A 939 -0.61 21.24 -29.49
N SER A 940 -1.59 21.38 -30.39
CA SER A 940 -2.71 22.33 -30.20
C SER A 940 -3.64 22.00 -29.02
N MET A 941 -3.60 20.77 -28.52
CA MET A 941 -4.48 20.28 -27.43
C MET A 941 -4.30 21.00 -26.09
N PHE A 942 -3.20 21.73 -25.90
CA PHE A 942 -2.95 22.50 -24.67
C PHE A 942 -3.53 23.92 -24.72
N ARG A 943 -4.16 24.36 -25.82
CA ARG A 943 -4.81 25.68 -25.88
C ARG A 943 -6.12 25.72 -25.08
N GLY A 944 -6.51 26.93 -24.66
CA GLY A 944 -7.76 27.15 -23.93
C GLY A 944 -7.79 26.42 -22.59
N ASP A 945 -8.79 25.56 -22.39
CA ASP A 945 -8.91 24.75 -21.17
C ASP A 945 -7.89 23.59 -21.11
N GLY A 946 -7.23 23.30 -22.24
CA GLY A 946 -6.21 22.27 -22.35
C GLY A 946 -6.75 20.85 -22.16
N VAL A 947 -5.90 19.96 -21.62
CA VAL A 947 -6.16 18.53 -21.47
C VAL A 947 -5.76 18.06 -20.07
N ARG A 948 -6.68 17.42 -19.33
CA ARG A 948 -6.44 16.91 -17.96
C ARG A 948 -5.86 17.97 -16.98
N GLY A 949 -6.21 19.25 -17.20
CA GLY A 949 -5.73 20.39 -16.40
C GLY A 949 -4.35 20.93 -16.82
N HIS A 950 -3.77 20.38 -17.89
CA HIS A 950 -2.55 20.87 -18.53
C HIS A 950 -2.92 21.77 -19.71
N ARG A 951 -2.43 23.00 -19.70
CA ARG A 951 -2.65 23.99 -20.76
C ARG A 951 -1.40 24.85 -20.95
N TYR A 952 -1.28 25.53 -22.07
CA TYR A 952 -0.27 26.56 -22.22
C TYR A 952 -0.48 27.64 -21.16
N HIS A 953 0.58 27.91 -20.41
CA HIS A 953 0.61 28.79 -19.27
C HIS A 953 1.61 29.93 -19.53
N VAL A 954 1.40 31.08 -18.89
CA VAL A 954 2.15 32.35 -19.08
C VAL A 954 1.92 33.02 -20.44
N PHE A 955 1.89 32.27 -21.54
CA PHE A 955 1.75 32.82 -22.90
C PHE A 955 0.45 32.46 -23.61
N ASP A 956 -0.44 31.64 -23.00
CA ASP A 956 -1.66 31.03 -23.59
C ASP A 956 -1.47 30.23 -24.90
N GLU A 957 -0.32 30.39 -25.57
CA GLU A 957 0.12 29.72 -26.78
C GLU A 957 1.66 29.58 -26.83
N PRO A 958 2.21 28.68 -27.67
CA PRO A 958 3.65 28.57 -27.88
C PRO A 958 4.22 29.82 -28.55
N ARG A 959 5.42 30.24 -28.14
CA ARG A 959 6.20 31.25 -28.87
C ARG A 959 6.97 30.57 -29.99
N TYR A 960 6.83 31.07 -31.22
CA TYR A 960 7.54 30.56 -32.39
C TYR A 960 8.62 31.53 -32.87
N PHE A 961 9.70 30.99 -33.42
CA PHE A 961 10.86 31.76 -33.87
C PHE A 961 11.11 31.61 -35.37
N ALA A 962 11.58 32.68 -36.01
CA ALA A 962 11.84 32.72 -37.45
C ALA A 962 12.78 31.61 -37.91
N GLN A 963 12.35 30.84 -38.90
CA GLN A 963 13.12 29.77 -39.55
C GLN A 963 13.88 30.27 -40.78
N HIS A 964 13.49 31.38 -41.39
CA HIS A 964 14.20 31.97 -42.53
C HIS A 964 14.30 33.48 -42.36
N LYS A 965 15.44 34.07 -42.77
CA LYS A 965 15.64 35.53 -42.73
C LYS A 965 14.59 36.32 -43.52
N SER A 966 13.93 35.68 -44.49
CA SER A 966 12.81 36.25 -45.25
C SER A 966 11.55 36.47 -44.43
N GLN A 967 11.34 35.71 -43.35
CA GLN A 967 10.15 35.84 -42.49
C GLN A 967 10.19 37.17 -41.72
N LEU A 968 11.38 37.62 -41.30
CA LEU A 968 11.57 38.90 -40.63
C LEU A 968 11.31 40.12 -41.53
N LYS A 969 11.52 39.98 -42.85
CA LYS A 969 11.34 41.08 -43.81
C LYS A 969 9.87 41.39 -44.13
N ARG A 970 8.93 40.52 -43.75
CA ARG A 970 7.50 40.74 -44.00
C ARG A 970 6.85 41.73 -43.02
N GLU A 971 7.47 42.00 -41.87
CA GLU A 971 6.95 42.95 -40.88
C GLU A 971 7.35 44.42 -41.15
N GLU A 972 8.35 44.66 -42.02
CA GLU A 972 8.87 46.01 -42.32
C GLU A 972 8.17 46.74 -43.49
N LYS A 973 6.94 46.38 -43.89
CA LYS A 973 6.15 47.24 -44.79
C LYS A 973 5.35 48.26 -43.96
N PRO A 974 5.62 49.57 -44.06
CA PRO A 974 4.93 50.57 -43.24
C PRO A 974 3.47 50.73 -43.64
N LYS A 975 2.65 51.03 -42.62
CA LYS A 975 1.28 51.53 -42.66
C LYS A 975 1.17 52.89 -43.38
N GLU A 976 1.45 52.96 -44.68
CA GLU A 976 1.30 54.21 -45.47
C GLU A 976 0.14 54.24 -46.47
N GLU A 977 -0.62 53.16 -46.68
CA GLU A 977 -1.73 53.19 -47.67
C GLU A 977 -3.14 53.50 -47.10
N HIS A 978 -3.26 53.84 -45.81
CA HIS A 978 -4.58 54.12 -45.20
C HIS A 978 -4.87 55.59 -44.86
N LYS A 979 -4.12 56.56 -45.40
CA LYS A 979 -4.37 58.00 -45.18
C LYS A 979 -4.85 58.79 -46.41
N GLU A 980 -5.30 58.12 -47.47
CA GLU A 980 -5.82 58.81 -48.67
C GLU A 980 -7.30 58.55 -48.99
N LYS A 981 -8.09 58.02 -48.04
CA LYS A 981 -9.55 57.79 -48.24
C LYS A 981 -10.48 58.36 -47.16
N GLU A 982 -10.04 59.35 -46.38
CA GLU A 982 -10.87 60.06 -45.40
C GLU A 982 -10.91 61.58 -45.62
N ARG A 983 -10.92 62.02 -46.88
CA ARG A 983 -11.33 63.38 -47.26
C ARG A 983 -12.37 63.30 -48.37
N GLU A 984 -13.58 62.90 -48.02
CA GLU A 984 -14.82 63.25 -48.73
C GLU A 984 -15.96 62.51 -48.05
N ARG A 985 -16.65 63.20 -47.13
CA ARG A 985 -18.07 63.03 -46.78
C ARG A 985 -18.41 64.03 -45.67
N GLU A 986 -18.93 65.17 -46.10
CA GLU A 986 -19.72 66.06 -45.24
C GLU A 986 -21.02 65.34 -44.81
N PRO A 987 -21.53 65.58 -43.58
CA PRO A 987 -22.87 65.15 -43.21
C PRO A 987 -23.88 66.31 -43.35
N GLU A 988 -25.00 66.06 -44.04
CA GLU A 988 -26.23 66.88 -43.93
C GLU A 988 -26.97 66.58 -42.61
N PRO A 989 -27.77 67.54 -42.09
CA PRO A 989 -28.27 67.51 -40.71
C PRO A 989 -29.66 66.87 -40.56
N GLU A 990 -29.89 66.14 -39.47
CA GLU A 990 -31.22 65.75 -38.99
C GLU A 990 -31.85 66.83 -38.08
N PRO A 991 -33.19 66.99 -38.09
CA PRO A 991 -33.87 68.03 -37.33
C PRO A 991 -34.27 67.59 -35.91
N GLU A 992 -34.23 68.59 -35.01
CA GLU A 992 -34.64 68.56 -33.60
C GLU A 992 -36.10 68.15 -33.34
N ARG A 993 -36.33 67.54 -32.16
CA ARG A 993 -37.44 67.83 -31.22
C ARG A 993 -37.17 67.11 -29.89
N GLU A 994 -36.66 67.83 -28.90
CA GLU A 994 -37.39 68.52 -27.80
C GLU A 994 -37.77 67.63 -26.59
N ARG A 995 -37.09 67.96 -25.47
CA ARG A 995 -37.61 68.17 -24.09
C ARG A 995 -38.38 67.04 -23.38
N ASN A 996 -37.89 66.59 -22.23
CA ASN A 996 -38.05 67.29 -20.94
C ASN A 996 -37.41 66.53 -19.76
N ASN A 997 -37.07 67.34 -18.75
CA ASN A 997 -36.39 67.05 -17.49
C ASN A 997 -37.04 65.98 -16.58
N SER A 998 -36.20 65.17 -15.91
CA SER A 998 -36.01 65.15 -14.44
C SER A 998 -34.87 64.22 -14.07
#